data_AF-A0A3B8PW84-F1
#
_entry.id   AF-A0A3B8PW84-F1
#
_cell.length_a   1.000
_cell.length_b   1.000
_cell.length_c   1.000
_cell.angle_alpha   90.00
_cell.angle_beta   90.00
_cell.angle_gamma   90.00
#
_symmetry.space_group_name_H-M   'P 1'
#
loop_
_entity.id
_entity.type
_entity.pdbx_description
1 polymer ?
#
loop_
_entity_poly.entity_id
_entity_poly.type
_entity_poly.pdbx_seq_one_letter_code
_entity_poly.pdbx_strand_id
1 'polypeptide(L)'
;MKRPVLVCALAWLAGATVITRIGAATLEWTGGGGDGSWHNPANWTPAGPPGADDDVLLSGAALGTSITLTNVVGGVDIRGFTNLVPVSFKLRATTLRIRGEVELNSGFALEADESDVSLVNPAILLGVSSRSGFTVRNNSTLNITRLTEILGRGGHQWEFNAASGSRIELPELRKIASDSAFSAVGSNAVIRLPKLAEARYVRQISAGRGGSLVMPALTILSDSSVLRQESGYLDLAQLEEVTTGSVELQATNITFSALAVLDGFTCAATLGSQLSFPALTEWIPSTPQRIYAQDAGSRIEFPNLQFLVQTKNGSGTTIEGLIGGQIRLPNLLSTVGNVNLNAGSQFASPGFYPEVSCNRLETMAGGSVYCAFGAKMLMPRLRHAEAASFVVRHRGYPQTTLAIETLEACPGSMIQIHEGSGYTLNLGMLTNADNAFFEAYGGGIINLPSLKTYKWYPETYAQGGNGWTFRATGAGGSTQSQIVLPELESVRLLGSVGRYPEIRADQGGLILASKLETIVAVSSLDILSLVAENEDSEIQFPSLSTASGLQLNGLPTLKFIASNGGVISLSELAAETKFSSCALELYGGAVQRAWIRTPRGVLISGSKLTGSGHFEGDLVFDDGAQVGVKHRGAQQSVTDKLFLDGEVQQGRGGTFEVTMFDATDAPSPIQLRQVKIAGEARIAGRLAVDQFRTAVLQENYELISWDSVEGEFSEFSGLNGKNGLELKPSYADPQRFVLTTDLAVPPSVLGYTPVSEASGLVDAVSVTFSESMLPEEFTAADVVIKDPAGDAIPVLDPVADPINLRSVSKFIIPFRAQTNHGTYTVVIGPNILDFAGIPMTGSFAWQFELSGTPPAKTFEDWRLTKFNAERLLDPLISGPGADPDGDGLTNEQEYQFCLDQGWNINPLAK
;
A
#
# COMPACT_ATOMS: atom_id res chain seq x y z
N MET A 1 78.05 -47.96 -68.72
CA MET A 1 79.01 -49.09 -68.78
C MET A 1 78.90 -49.83 -67.44
N LYS A 2 78.17 -50.95 -67.31
CA LYS A 2 78.61 -52.36 -67.53
C LYS A 2 80.01 -52.61 -66.95
N ARG A 3 80.11 -53.07 -65.67
CA ARG A 3 80.35 -54.46 -65.16
C ARG A 3 81.87 -54.77 -65.04
N PRO A 4 82.36 -55.83 -64.34
CA PRO A 4 81.82 -56.78 -63.33
C PRO A 4 82.79 -56.94 -62.10
N VAL A 5 82.61 -57.79 -61.08
CA VAL A 5 83.02 -59.23 -60.94
C VAL A 5 82.75 -59.61 -59.46
N LEU A 6 81.85 -60.53 -59.11
CA LEU A 6 81.97 -61.99 -58.93
C LEU A 6 83.06 -62.50 -57.94
N VAL A 7 82.62 -63.07 -56.80
CA VAL A 7 82.91 -64.44 -56.29
C VAL A 7 83.06 -64.50 -54.75
N CYS A 8 82.33 -65.48 -54.21
CA CYS A 8 82.17 -65.95 -52.84
C CYS A 8 83.46 -66.36 -52.09
N ALA A 9 83.41 -66.31 -50.74
CA ALA A 9 83.86 -67.40 -49.88
C ALA A 9 83.16 -67.36 -48.51
N LEU A 10 82.89 -68.55 -47.98
CA LEU A 10 82.03 -68.90 -46.84
C LEU A 10 82.63 -68.59 -45.45
N ALA A 11 81.70 -68.28 -44.53
CA ALA A 11 81.54 -68.75 -43.14
C ALA A 11 82.64 -68.48 -42.09
N TRP A 12 82.25 -67.79 -41.01
CA TRP A 12 81.94 -68.42 -39.70
C TRP A 12 81.20 -67.45 -38.76
N LEU A 13 80.41 -68.03 -37.86
CA LEU A 13 79.38 -67.44 -36.99
C LEU A 13 79.85 -66.30 -36.06
N ALA A 14 79.08 -65.21 -36.04
CA ALA A 14 78.79 -64.43 -34.84
C ALA A 14 77.32 -63.98 -34.93
N GLY A 15 76.49 -64.46 -34.00
CA GLY A 15 75.06 -64.15 -33.97
C GLY A 15 74.82 -62.67 -33.72
N ALA A 16 74.61 -61.91 -34.79
CA ALA A 16 74.05 -60.57 -34.73
C ALA A 16 72.55 -60.71 -34.41
N THR A 17 72.17 -60.37 -33.18
CA THR A 17 70.78 -60.15 -32.82
C THR A 17 70.25 -59.01 -33.69
N VAL A 18 69.45 -59.37 -34.69
CA VAL A 18 68.68 -58.42 -35.48
C VAL A 18 67.66 -57.80 -34.53
N ILE A 19 67.94 -56.56 -34.09
CA ILE A 19 66.91 -55.72 -33.47
C ILE A 19 66.02 -55.25 -34.63
N THR A 20 65.00 -56.04 -34.96
CA THR A 20 63.83 -55.53 -35.66
C THR A 20 63.18 -54.51 -34.74
N ARG A 21 63.28 -53.22 -35.10
CA ARG A 21 62.36 -52.21 -34.56
C ARG A 21 60.96 -52.59 -35.03
N ILE A 22 60.18 -53.24 -34.17
CA ILE A 22 58.74 -53.40 -34.36
C ILE A 22 58.19 -51.98 -34.23
N GLY A 23 57.59 -51.46 -35.30
CA GLY A 23 56.84 -50.21 -35.23
C GLY A 23 55.62 -50.40 -34.34
N ALA A 24 55.16 -49.33 -33.69
CA ALA A 24 53.95 -49.36 -32.88
C ALA A 24 52.79 -49.99 -33.66
N ALA A 25 52.17 -51.05 -33.12
CA ALA A 25 50.97 -51.64 -33.68
C ALA A 25 49.74 -51.04 -32.99
N THR A 26 48.65 -50.83 -33.73
CA THR A 26 47.35 -50.49 -33.14
C THR A 26 46.55 -51.78 -32.94
N LEU A 27 46.18 -52.08 -31.70
CA LEU A 27 45.32 -53.21 -31.35
C LEU A 27 43.90 -52.71 -31.07
N GLU A 28 42.94 -53.27 -31.78
CA GLU A 28 41.52 -52.96 -31.63
C GLU A 28 40.85 -53.91 -30.63
N TRP A 29 40.09 -53.37 -29.69
CA TRP A 29 39.23 -54.18 -28.83
C TRP A 29 37.96 -54.60 -29.56
N THR A 30 37.75 -55.91 -29.69
CA THR A 30 36.55 -56.51 -30.30
C THR A 30 35.58 -57.07 -29.25
N GLY A 31 36.08 -57.41 -28.06
CA GLY A 31 35.29 -58.11 -27.03
C GLY A 31 34.85 -59.53 -27.43
N GLY A 32 35.49 -60.12 -28.45
CA GLY A 32 35.10 -61.43 -29.00
C GLY A 32 35.18 -62.61 -28.03
N GLY A 33 35.93 -62.48 -26.93
CA GLY A 33 36.00 -63.47 -25.85
C GLY A 33 34.85 -63.40 -24.83
N GLY A 34 34.06 -62.33 -24.84
CA GLY A 34 32.82 -62.19 -24.04
C GLY A 34 33.00 -62.04 -22.51
N ASP A 35 34.21 -62.10 -22.00
CA ASP A 35 34.53 -62.06 -20.55
C ASP A 35 34.93 -60.67 -20.04
N GLY A 36 35.14 -59.70 -20.94
CA GLY A 36 35.59 -58.35 -20.59
C GLY A 36 37.01 -58.28 -20.02
N SER A 37 37.81 -59.34 -20.13
CA SER A 37 39.18 -59.39 -19.57
C SER A 37 40.20 -58.78 -20.53
N TRP A 38 41.03 -57.84 -20.06
CA TRP A 38 42.15 -57.29 -20.85
C TRP A 38 43.10 -58.36 -21.36
N HIS A 39 43.24 -59.47 -20.63
CA HIS A 39 44.24 -60.51 -20.92
C HIS A 39 43.75 -61.62 -21.84
N ASN A 40 42.45 -61.69 -22.13
CA ASN A 40 41.95 -62.70 -23.05
C ASN A 40 42.33 -62.32 -24.50
N PRO A 41 43.21 -63.10 -25.18
CA PRO A 41 43.66 -62.77 -26.53
C PRO A 41 42.51 -62.67 -27.55
N ALA A 42 41.38 -63.33 -27.29
CA ALA A 42 40.19 -63.31 -28.15
C ALA A 42 39.43 -61.96 -28.12
N ASN A 43 39.72 -61.08 -27.16
CA ASN A 43 39.14 -59.74 -27.09
C ASN A 43 39.85 -58.71 -27.98
N TRP A 44 40.95 -59.08 -28.64
CA TRP A 44 41.82 -58.17 -29.38
C TRP A 44 41.95 -58.55 -30.85
N THR A 45 42.16 -57.55 -31.71
CA THR A 45 42.52 -57.74 -33.12
C THR A 45 43.68 -56.81 -33.48
N PRO A 46 44.84 -57.35 -33.93
CA PRO A 46 45.22 -58.76 -33.99
C PRO A 46 45.15 -59.48 -32.62
N ALA A 47 45.01 -60.81 -32.61
CA ALA A 47 44.80 -61.58 -31.38
C ALA A 47 46.01 -61.51 -30.43
N GLY A 48 45.77 -61.07 -29.20
CA GLY A 48 46.79 -60.88 -28.16
C GLY A 48 46.59 -59.57 -27.40
N PRO A 49 46.89 -59.51 -26.08
CA PRO A 49 46.82 -58.26 -25.34
C PRO A 49 47.91 -57.27 -25.83
N PRO A 50 47.64 -55.95 -25.81
CA PRO A 50 48.61 -54.94 -26.20
C PRO A 50 49.80 -54.87 -25.23
N GLY A 51 50.98 -54.62 -25.77
CA GLY A 51 52.23 -54.41 -25.04
C GLY A 51 52.69 -52.94 -25.02
N ALA A 52 53.88 -52.72 -24.47
CA ALA A 52 54.41 -51.37 -24.18
C ALA A 52 54.45 -50.44 -25.38
N ASP A 53 54.75 -50.94 -26.57
CA ASP A 53 54.92 -50.14 -27.78
C ASP A 53 53.64 -50.03 -28.63
N ASP A 54 52.54 -50.61 -28.17
CA ASP A 54 51.29 -50.67 -28.92
C ASP A 54 50.31 -49.54 -28.55
N ASP A 55 49.50 -49.12 -29.53
CA ASP A 55 48.34 -48.26 -29.30
C ASP A 55 47.07 -49.08 -29.16
N VAL A 56 46.17 -48.61 -28.30
CA VAL A 56 44.89 -49.25 -28.05
C VAL A 56 43.78 -48.43 -28.70
N LEU A 57 43.00 -49.06 -29.56
CA LEU A 57 41.83 -48.47 -30.20
C LEU A 57 40.56 -49.21 -29.75
N LEU A 58 39.61 -48.46 -29.20
CA LEU A 58 38.30 -48.98 -28.79
C LEU A 58 37.22 -48.49 -29.78
N SER A 59 37.14 -49.14 -30.93
CA SER A 59 36.12 -48.90 -31.97
C SER A 59 35.15 -50.07 -32.16
N GLY A 60 35.58 -51.31 -31.89
CA GLY A 60 34.78 -52.53 -32.06
C GLY A 60 33.97 -52.97 -30.85
N ALA A 61 34.02 -52.23 -29.73
CA ALA A 61 33.33 -52.59 -28.50
C ALA A 61 31.81 -52.30 -28.55
N ALA A 62 31.00 -53.15 -27.92
CA ALA A 62 29.59 -52.84 -27.71
C ALA A 62 29.44 -51.60 -26.80
N LEU A 63 28.36 -50.83 -26.97
CA LEU A 63 28.09 -49.65 -26.15
C LEU A 63 28.07 -50.03 -24.66
N GLY A 64 28.91 -49.37 -23.85
CA GLY A 64 28.98 -49.60 -22.40
C GLY A 64 29.84 -50.80 -21.98
N THR A 65 30.76 -51.26 -22.84
CA THR A 65 31.67 -52.36 -22.51
C THR A 65 32.50 -52.07 -21.25
N SER A 66 32.53 -53.04 -20.32
CA SER A 66 33.39 -53.01 -19.14
C SER A 66 34.63 -53.87 -19.38
N ILE A 67 35.80 -53.24 -19.40
CA ILE A 67 37.11 -53.87 -19.57
C ILE A 67 37.77 -53.97 -18.20
N THR A 68 38.27 -55.16 -17.85
CA THR A 68 38.78 -55.47 -16.51
C THR A 68 40.27 -55.83 -16.55
N LEU A 69 41.02 -55.24 -15.62
CA LEU A 69 42.43 -55.51 -15.36
C LEU A 69 42.54 -55.89 -13.89
N THR A 70 42.72 -57.18 -13.59
CA THR A 70 42.70 -57.68 -12.20
C THR A 70 43.93 -58.54 -11.93
N ASN A 71 44.65 -58.26 -10.84
CA ASN A 71 45.82 -59.01 -10.39
C ASN A 71 46.92 -59.17 -11.46
N VAL A 72 47.18 -58.12 -12.25
CA VAL A 72 48.17 -58.15 -13.34
C VAL A 72 49.57 -57.97 -12.77
N VAL A 73 50.34 -59.06 -12.70
CA VAL A 73 51.73 -59.03 -12.24
C VAL A 73 52.59 -58.26 -13.24
N GLY A 74 53.26 -57.19 -12.79
CA GLY A 74 54.07 -56.31 -13.65
C GLY A 74 53.30 -55.15 -14.29
N GLY A 75 51.97 -55.13 -14.18
CA GLY A 75 51.12 -54.07 -14.70
C GLY A 75 50.91 -54.08 -16.21
N VAL A 76 50.19 -53.07 -16.70
CA VAL A 76 49.95 -52.81 -18.12
C VAL A 76 50.64 -51.51 -18.52
N ASP A 77 51.55 -51.57 -19.48
CA ASP A 77 52.18 -50.40 -20.12
C ASP A 77 51.81 -50.43 -21.60
N ILE A 78 51.33 -49.31 -22.14
CA ILE A 78 50.96 -49.14 -23.55
C ILE A 78 51.44 -47.77 -24.08
N ARG A 79 51.56 -47.66 -25.40
CA ARG A 79 51.99 -46.43 -26.07
C ARG A 79 50.87 -45.41 -26.13
N GLY A 80 49.72 -45.71 -26.72
CA GLY A 80 48.63 -44.74 -26.95
C GLY A 80 47.26 -45.33 -26.67
N PHE A 81 46.25 -44.48 -26.54
CA PHE A 81 44.88 -44.90 -26.25
C PHE A 81 43.85 -44.00 -26.92
N THR A 82 42.91 -44.59 -27.64
CA THR A 82 41.79 -43.89 -28.28
C THR A 82 40.50 -44.68 -28.08
N ASN A 83 39.44 -44.03 -27.58
CA ASN A 83 38.10 -44.62 -27.58
C ASN A 83 37.14 -43.88 -28.52
N LEU A 84 36.46 -44.62 -29.39
CA LEU A 84 35.40 -44.10 -30.26
C LEU A 84 34.00 -44.49 -29.78
N VAL A 85 33.90 -45.42 -28.83
CA VAL A 85 32.66 -45.85 -28.18
C VAL A 85 32.75 -45.71 -26.66
N PRO A 86 31.60 -45.63 -25.94
CA PRO A 86 31.59 -45.54 -24.49
C PRO A 86 32.14 -46.81 -23.84
N VAL A 87 33.10 -46.66 -22.91
CA VAL A 87 33.76 -47.78 -22.22
C VAL A 87 34.01 -47.50 -20.74
N SER A 88 34.08 -48.56 -19.95
CA SER A 88 34.49 -48.53 -18.54
C SER A 88 35.71 -49.43 -18.31
N PHE A 89 36.74 -48.90 -17.66
CA PHE A 89 37.92 -49.62 -17.21
C PHE A 89 37.82 -49.86 -15.70
N LYS A 90 37.97 -51.12 -15.29
CA LYS A 90 38.01 -51.51 -13.88
C LYS A 90 39.34 -52.17 -13.57
N LEU A 91 40.14 -51.48 -12.79
CA LEU A 91 41.47 -51.91 -12.36
C LEU A 91 41.39 -52.35 -10.89
N ARG A 92 41.94 -53.53 -10.61
CA ARG A 92 42.05 -54.05 -9.25
C ARG A 92 43.42 -54.69 -9.02
N ALA A 93 44.13 -54.24 -7.99
CA ALA A 93 45.46 -54.76 -7.61
C ALA A 93 46.43 -54.82 -8.81
N THR A 94 46.57 -53.71 -9.56
CA THR A 94 47.38 -53.63 -10.79
C THR A 94 47.91 -52.22 -11.04
N THR A 95 48.78 -52.04 -12.04
CA THR A 95 49.13 -50.73 -12.58
C THR A 95 48.76 -50.58 -14.06
N LEU A 96 48.46 -49.35 -14.50
CA LEU A 96 48.25 -48.97 -15.90
C LEU A 96 49.06 -47.72 -16.24
N ARG A 97 49.93 -47.80 -17.24
CA ARG A 97 50.73 -46.68 -17.73
C ARG A 97 50.47 -46.48 -19.22
N ILE A 98 50.12 -45.25 -19.60
CA ILE A 98 49.95 -44.85 -21.00
C ILE A 98 50.96 -43.74 -21.31
N ARG A 99 51.96 -44.05 -22.14
CA ARG A 99 53.15 -43.20 -22.34
C ARG A 99 52.97 -42.08 -23.36
N GLY A 100 52.07 -42.28 -24.31
CA GLY A 100 51.78 -41.43 -25.46
C GLY A 100 50.38 -40.82 -25.40
N GLU A 101 49.83 -40.52 -26.57
CA GLU A 101 48.58 -39.75 -26.71
C GLU A 101 47.36 -40.51 -26.18
N VAL A 102 46.51 -39.79 -25.46
CA VAL A 102 45.25 -40.31 -24.90
C VAL A 102 44.11 -39.47 -25.48
N GLU A 103 43.36 -40.05 -26.39
CA GLU A 103 42.21 -39.43 -27.05
C GLU A 103 40.90 -40.01 -26.53
N LEU A 104 40.19 -39.22 -25.73
CA LEU A 104 38.91 -39.64 -25.14
C LEU A 104 37.72 -39.13 -25.96
N ASN A 105 37.48 -39.73 -27.13
CA ASN A 105 36.50 -39.23 -28.10
C ASN A 105 35.04 -39.67 -27.81
N SER A 106 34.83 -40.54 -26.83
CA SER A 106 33.51 -40.98 -26.36
C SER A 106 33.50 -41.15 -24.83
N GLY A 107 32.37 -41.54 -24.24
CA GLY A 107 32.25 -41.70 -22.78
C GLY A 107 33.32 -42.64 -22.21
N PHE A 108 34.05 -42.18 -21.20
CA PHE A 108 35.17 -42.95 -20.63
C PHE A 108 35.12 -42.95 -19.12
N ALA A 109 34.90 -44.12 -18.51
CA ALA A 109 34.97 -44.28 -17.06
C ALA A 109 36.18 -45.12 -16.67
N LEU A 110 37.04 -44.61 -15.80
CA LEU A 110 38.12 -45.38 -15.20
C LEU A 110 37.87 -45.51 -13.70
N GLU A 111 37.84 -46.74 -13.22
CA GLU A 111 37.73 -47.10 -11.82
C GLU A 111 38.97 -47.89 -11.39
N ALA A 112 39.74 -47.34 -10.45
CA ALA A 112 40.93 -47.97 -9.91
C ALA A 112 40.74 -48.26 -8.41
N ASP A 113 40.97 -49.51 -8.04
CA ASP A 113 40.89 -50.03 -6.69
C ASP A 113 42.21 -50.75 -6.36
N GLU A 114 42.90 -50.36 -5.29
CA GLU A 114 44.26 -50.85 -4.96
C GLU A 114 45.21 -50.82 -6.18
N SER A 115 45.13 -49.78 -7.03
CA SER A 115 45.78 -49.74 -8.34
C SER A 115 46.40 -48.36 -8.67
N ASP A 116 47.50 -48.34 -9.42
CA ASP A 116 48.13 -47.09 -9.88
C ASP A 116 47.95 -46.86 -11.38
N VAL A 117 47.55 -45.64 -11.75
CA VAL A 117 47.31 -45.22 -13.14
C VAL A 117 48.15 -44.00 -13.47
N SER A 118 48.88 -44.04 -14.58
CA SER A 118 49.70 -42.93 -15.08
C SER A 118 49.39 -42.64 -16.55
N LEU A 119 48.86 -41.44 -16.81
CA LEU A 119 48.56 -40.92 -18.14
C LEU A 119 49.58 -39.82 -18.46
N VAL A 120 50.53 -40.12 -19.35
CA VAL A 120 51.70 -39.25 -19.54
C VAL A 120 51.43 -38.07 -20.48
N ASN A 121 50.59 -38.23 -21.52
CA ASN A 121 50.48 -37.20 -22.58
C ASN A 121 49.07 -36.82 -23.09
N PRO A 122 48.02 -36.66 -22.25
CA PRO A 122 46.90 -35.82 -22.67
C PRO A 122 47.29 -34.35 -22.41
N ALA A 123 47.71 -33.60 -23.43
CA ALA A 123 47.95 -32.16 -23.27
C ALA A 123 46.64 -31.41 -22.96
N ILE A 124 45.54 -31.87 -23.56
CA ILE A 124 44.19 -31.33 -23.41
C ILE A 124 43.23 -32.52 -23.30
N LEU A 125 42.29 -32.44 -22.37
CA LEU A 125 41.10 -33.30 -22.39
C LEU A 125 39.97 -32.53 -23.09
N LEU A 126 39.49 -33.08 -24.21
CA LEU A 126 38.38 -32.54 -24.99
C LEU A 126 37.15 -33.42 -24.81
N GLY A 127 36.03 -32.83 -24.40
CA GLY A 127 34.74 -33.50 -24.36
C GLY A 127 33.89 -33.20 -25.59
N VAL A 128 33.36 -34.24 -26.26
CA VAL A 128 32.55 -34.06 -27.49
C VAL A 128 31.08 -34.49 -27.41
N SER A 129 30.65 -35.46 -26.57
CA SER A 129 29.20 -35.78 -26.36
C SER A 129 28.85 -36.86 -25.29
N SER A 130 29.51 -36.95 -24.13
CA SER A 130 29.25 -38.01 -23.12
C SER A 130 29.71 -37.62 -21.70
N ARG A 131 29.55 -38.52 -20.72
CA ARG A 131 30.16 -38.40 -19.38
C ARG A 131 31.46 -39.19 -19.34
N SER A 132 32.53 -38.57 -18.86
CA SER A 132 33.83 -39.20 -18.65
C SER A 132 34.33 -38.92 -17.24
N GLY A 133 35.07 -39.85 -16.65
CA GLY A 133 35.60 -39.63 -15.32
C GLY A 133 36.54 -40.71 -14.82
N PHE A 134 37.23 -40.34 -13.76
CA PHE A 134 38.21 -41.14 -13.06
C PHE A 134 37.79 -41.26 -11.61
N THR A 135 37.73 -42.49 -11.12
CA THR A 135 37.46 -42.78 -9.71
C THR A 135 38.55 -43.68 -9.15
N VAL A 136 39.24 -43.20 -8.13
CA VAL A 136 40.32 -43.93 -7.46
C VAL A 136 39.92 -44.22 -6.00
N ARG A 137 40.21 -45.42 -5.51
CA ARG A 137 39.85 -45.89 -4.15
C ARG A 137 40.96 -46.74 -3.53
N ASN A 138 40.93 -46.92 -2.21
CA ASN A 138 41.79 -47.87 -1.47
C ASN A 138 43.27 -47.77 -1.84
N ASN A 139 43.91 -46.65 -1.51
CA ASN A 139 45.33 -46.38 -1.78
C ASN A 139 45.74 -46.34 -3.26
N SER A 140 44.79 -46.26 -4.19
CA SER A 140 45.06 -46.05 -5.62
C SER A 140 45.59 -44.65 -5.92
N THR A 141 46.47 -44.53 -6.92
CA THR A 141 46.94 -43.24 -7.46
C THR A 141 46.52 -43.07 -8.92
N LEU A 142 46.04 -41.89 -9.30
CA LEU A 142 45.96 -41.45 -10.69
C LEU A 142 46.87 -40.24 -10.90
N ASN A 143 47.78 -40.32 -11.86
CA ASN A 143 48.66 -39.21 -12.22
C ASN A 143 48.52 -38.87 -13.71
N ILE A 144 48.11 -37.63 -14.01
CA ILE A 144 47.99 -37.11 -15.38
C ILE A 144 49.01 -35.99 -15.58
N THR A 145 50.21 -36.33 -16.04
CA THR A 145 51.41 -35.49 -15.86
C THR A 145 51.54 -34.26 -16.78
N ARG A 146 50.84 -34.22 -17.92
CA ARG A 146 50.98 -33.13 -18.92
C ARG A 146 49.67 -32.41 -19.26
N LEU A 147 48.60 -32.68 -18.53
CA LEU A 147 47.31 -32.05 -18.75
C LEU A 147 47.37 -30.58 -18.31
N THR A 148 47.23 -29.64 -19.25
CA THR A 148 47.24 -28.21 -18.95
C THR A 148 45.85 -27.60 -18.89
N GLU A 149 44.90 -28.15 -19.64
CA GLU A 149 43.54 -27.62 -19.74
C GLU A 149 42.49 -28.74 -19.83
N ILE A 150 41.34 -28.50 -19.19
CA ILE A 150 40.13 -29.31 -19.38
C ILE A 150 39.08 -28.43 -20.06
N LEU A 151 38.72 -28.80 -21.29
CA LEU A 151 37.79 -28.06 -22.14
C LEU A 151 36.56 -28.93 -22.48
N GLY A 152 35.45 -28.28 -22.83
CA GLY A 152 34.23 -28.97 -23.24
C GLY A 152 33.49 -28.24 -24.34
N ARG A 153 32.97 -28.99 -25.32
CA ARG A 153 31.92 -28.54 -26.25
C ARG A 153 30.67 -29.40 -26.02
N GLY A 154 29.48 -28.83 -26.13
CA GLY A 154 28.23 -29.61 -26.20
C GLY A 154 27.84 -30.39 -24.93
N GLY A 155 28.00 -29.82 -23.72
CA GLY A 155 27.44 -30.40 -22.48
C GLY A 155 28.14 -31.66 -21.95
N HIS A 156 29.36 -31.97 -22.41
CA HIS A 156 30.18 -33.07 -21.87
C HIS A 156 30.55 -32.84 -20.40
N GLN A 157 30.59 -33.91 -19.60
CA GLN A 157 30.85 -33.85 -18.16
C GLN A 157 32.11 -34.64 -17.76
N TRP A 158 33.04 -33.98 -17.06
CA TRP A 158 34.22 -34.62 -16.46
C TRP A 158 34.06 -34.86 -14.97
N GLU A 159 34.52 -36.01 -14.48
CA GLU A 159 34.50 -36.32 -13.05
C GLU A 159 35.85 -36.85 -12.56
N PHE A 160 36.31 -36.32 -11.43
CA PHE A 160 37.53 -36.75 -10.75
C PHE A 160 37.20 -37.03 -9.30
N ASN A 161 37.13 -38.32 -8.95
CA ASN A 161 36.68 -38.77 -7.64
C ASN A 161 37.82 -39.51 -6.92
N ALA A 162 38.26 -38.96 -5.78
CA ALA A 162 39.18 -39.62 -4.87
C ALA A 162 38.43 -40.07 -3.61
N ALA A 163 38.47 -41.38 -3.31
CA ALA A 163 37.95 -41.95 -2.07
C ALA A 163 39.06 -42.16 -1.02
N SER A 164 38.70 -42.66 0.17
CA SER A 164 39.64 -42.90 1.27
C SER A 164 40.97 -43.55 0.83
N GLY A 165 42.09 -42.94 1.26
CA GLY A 165 43.45 -43.38 0.98
C GLY A 165 43.99 -43.08 -0.43
N SER A 166 43.14 -42.67 -1.37
CA SER A 166 43.53 -42.52 -2.78
C SER A 166 44.00 -41.12 -3.15
N ARG A 167 44.68 -40.99 -4.29
CA ARG A 167 45.24 -39.72 -4.77
C ARG A 167 45.03 -39.50 -6.26
N ILE A 168 44.60 -38.29 -6.64
CA ILE A 168 44.61 -37.79 -8.02
C ILE A 168 45.60 -36.62 -8.11
N GLU A 169 46.52 -36.68 -9.07
CA GLU A 169 47.52 -35.65 -9.35
C GLU A 169 47.39 -35.10 -10.77
N LEU A 170 47.11 -33.80 -10.88
CA LEU A 170 47.09 -33.06 -12.14
C LEU A 170 48.11 -31.90 -12.06
N PRO A 171 49.44 -32.20 -12.08
CA PRO A 171 50.48 -31.25 -11.70
C PRO A 171 50.62 -30.04 -12.64
N GLU A 172 50.20 -30.16 -13.90
CA GLU A 172 50.32 -29.10 -14.91
C GLU A 172 48.99 -28.40 -15.24
N LEU A 173 47.88 -28.80 -14.61
CA LEU A 173 46.56 -28.25 -14.92
C LEU A 173 46.51 -26.78 -14.49
N ARG A 174 46.22 -25.89 -15.43
CA ARG A 174 46.15 -24.43 -15.23
C ARG A 174 44.76 -23.87 -15.34
N LYS A 175 43.91 -24.48 -16.18
CA LYS A 175 42.59 -23.96 -16.51
C LYS A 175 41.56 -25.07 -16.66
N ILE A 176 40.37 -24.83 -16.12
CA ILE A 176 39.17 -25.62 -16.39
C ILE A 176 38.13 -24.69 -17.01
N ALA A 177 37.54 -25.08 -18.13
CA ALA A 177 36.50 -24.34 -18.83
C ALA A 177 35.44 -25.30 -19.39
N SER A 178 34.87 -26.12 -18.52
CA SER A 178 33.87 -27.14 -18.87
C SER A 178 33.10 -27.61 -17.63
N ASP A 179 31.95 -28.28 -17.84
CA ASP A 179 31.22 -28.98 -16.79
C ASP A 179 32.10 -30.10 -16.22
N SER A 180 32.74 -29.81 -15.10
CA SER A 180 33.65 -30.70 -14.40
C SER A 180 33.26 -30.82 -12.93
N ALA A 181 33.50 -31.99 -12.34
CA ALA A 181 33.36 -32.23 -10.91
C ALA A 181 34.64 -32.83 -10.33
N PHE A 182 35.10 -32.28 -9.21
CA PHE A 182 36.22 -32.78 -8.43
C PHE A 182 35.74 -33.08 -7.02
N SER A 183 35.91 -34.32 -6.57
CA SER A 183 35.39 -34.79 -5.29
C SER A 183 36.43 -35.59 -4.54
N ALA A 184 36.91 -35.06 -3.41
CA ALA A 184 37.82 -35.73 -2.50
C ALA A 184 37.09 -36.09 -1.20
N VAL A 185 36.67 -37.35 -1.04
CA VAL A 185 35.82 -37.77 0.08
C VAL A 185 36.41 -38.97 0.80
N GLY A 186 36.60 -38.82 2.11
CA GLY A 186 37.14 -39.86 2.99
C GLY A 186 38.57 -39.57 3.43
N SER A 187 38.98 -40.25 4.50
CA SER A 187 40.28 -40.03 5.14
C SER A 187 41.42 -40.25 4.15
N ASN A 188 42.35 -39.28 4.05
CA ASN A 188 43.49 -39.30 3.13
C ASN A 188 43.11 -39.37 1.63
N ALA A 189 41.88 -39.07 1.25
CA ALA A 189 41.53 -38.83 -0.15
C ALA A 189 42.11 -37.49 -0.60
N VAL A 190 42.94 -37.46 -1.64
CA VAL A 190 43.63 -36.23 -2.06
C VAL A 190 43.48 -35.97 -3.55
N ILE A 191 43.04 -34.78 -3.93
CA ILE A 191 43.15 -34.26 -5.30
C ILE A 191 44.12 -33.06 -5.28
N ARG A 192 45.19 -33.08 -6.09
CA ARG A 192 46.18 -31.99 -6.15
C ARG A 192 46.23 -31.33 -7.52
N LEU A 193 45.97 -30.03 -7.53
CA LEU A 193 45.89 -29.15 -8.70
C LEU A 193 46.81 -27.92 -8.50
N PRO A 194 48.14 -28.11 -8.33
CA PRO A 194 49.04 -27.09 -7.80
C PRO A 194 49.20 -25.84 -8.69
N LYS A 195 48.90 -25.94 -9.99
CA LYS A 195 49.03 -24.84 -10.96
C LYS A 195 47.70 -24.30 -11.47
N LEU A 196 46.57 -24.79 -10.94
CA LEU A 196 45.24 -24.38 -11.39
C LEU A 196 45.02 -22.93 -10.99
N ALA A 197 44.92 -22.03 -11.97
CA ALA A 197 44.72 -20.60 -11.75
C ALA A 197 43.27 -20.16 -11.96
N GLU A 198 42.56 -20.85 -12.86
CA GLU A 198 41.23 -20.47 -13.32
C GLU A 198 40.30 -21.69 -13.41
N ALA A 199 39.16 -21.62 -12.74
CA ALA A 199 38.11 -22.62 -12.82
C ALA A 199 36.79 -21.97 -13.29
N ARG A 200 36.33 -22.34 -14.48
CA ARG A 200 35.05 -21.91 -15.04
C ARG A 200 34.13 -23.08 -15.35
N TYR A 201 32.84 -22.90 -15.09
CA TYR A 201 31.79 -23.89 -15.35
C TYR A 201 31.94 -25.20 -14.55
N VAL A 202 32.68 -25.16 -13.44
CA VAL A 202 32.94 -26.35 -12.62
C VAL A 202 31.72 -26.63 -11.75
N ARG A 203 30.93 -27.60 -12.17
CA ARG A 203 29.69 -28.00 -11.48
C ARG A 203 29.88 -28.27 -10.00
N GLN A 204 31.01 -28.84 -9.59
CA GLN A 204 31.30 -29.02 -8.16
C GLN A 204 32.79 -29.22 -7.86
N ILE A 205 33.30 -28.49 -6.87
CA ILE A 205 34.58 -28.73 -6.20
C ILE A 205 34.25 -29.10 -4.75
N SER A 206 34.45 -30.36 -4.39
CA SER A 206 34.01 -30.91 -3.10
C SER A 206 35.13 -31.59 -2.32
N ALA A 207 35.17 -31.33 -1.02
CA ALA A 207 35.96 -32.09 -0.07
C ALA A 207 35.16 -32.39 1.21
N GLY A 208 35.23 -33.63 1.69
CA GLY A 208 34.51 -34.05 2.90
C GLY A 208 35.08 -35.28 3.58
N ARG A 209 34.65 -35.56 4.82
CA ARG A 209 35.09 -36.73 5.63
C ARG A 209 36.62 -36.91 5.68
N GLY A 210 37.38 -35.82 5.84
CA GLY A 210 38.85 -35.82 5.88
C GLY A 210 39.56 -35.83 4.53
N GLY A 211 38.82 -35.70 3.42
CA GLY A 211 39.38 -35.54 2.08
C GLY A 211 39.93 -34.12 1.86
N SER A 212 40.88 -33.98 0.93
CA SER A 212 41.61 -32.74 0.67
C SER A 212 41.69 -32.45 -0.82
N LEU A 213 41.30 -31.24 -1.22
CA LEU A 213 41.53 -30.72 -2.56
C LEU A 213 42.43 -29.50 -2.49
N VAL A 214 43.63 -29.64 -3.06
CA VAL A 214 44.74 -28.69 -2.93
C VAL A 214 44.89 -27.91 -4.24
N MET A 215 44.64 -26.61 -4.19
CA MET A 215 44.58 -25.70 -5.35
C MET A 215 45.17 -24.31 -5.04
N PRO A 216 46.44 -24.24 -4.58
CA PRO A 216 47.04 -23.02 -4.02
C PRO A 216 47.23 -21.88 -5.02
N ALA A 217 47.06 -22.11 -6.32
CA ALA A 217 47.19 -21.10 -7.37
C ALA A 217 45.84 -20.55 -7.85
N LEU A 218 44.70 -21.06 -7.36
CA LEU A 218 43.38 -20.75 -7.90
C LEU A 218 42.93 -19.37 -7.44
N THR A 219 42.93 -18.38 -8.33
CA THR A 219 42.53 -17.01 -8.03
C THR A 219 41.16 -16.65 -8.61
N ILE A 220 40.71 -17.32 -9.67
CA ILE A 220 39.45 -17.03 -10.37
C ILE A 220 38.52 -18.25 -10.34
N LEU A 221 37.31 -18.04 -9.82
CA LEU A 221 36.23 -19.02 -9.81
C LEU A 221 34.98 -18.42 -10.47
N SER A 222 34.56 -18.96 -11.62
CA SER A 222 33.37 -18.47 -12.34
C SER A 222 32.39 -19.59 -12.65
N ASP A 223 31.09 -19.34 -12.52
CA ASP A 223 30.02 -20.29 -12.85
C ASP A 223 30.26 -21.68 -12.21
N SER A 224 30.77 -21.66 -10.98
CA SER A 224 31.30 -22.85 -10.33
C SER A 224 30.77 -23.01 -8.91
N SER A 225 30.62 -24.25 -8.45
CA SER A 225 30.15 -24.56 -7.10
C SER A 225 31.25 -25.19 -6.26
N VAL A 226 31.36 -24.76 -5.02
CA VAL A 226 32.30 -25.26 -4.03
C VAL A 226 31.52 -25.72 -2.81
N LEU A 227 31.82 -26.93 -2.35
CA LEU A 227 31.20 -27.52 -1.16
C LEU A 227 32.27 -28.12 -0.26
N ARG A 228 32.40 -27.62 0.96
CA ARG A 228 33.24 -28.24 1.99
C ARG A 228 32.36 -28.82 3.09
N GLN A 229 32.36 -30.14 3.20
CA GLN A 229 31.58 -30.87 4.21
C GLN A 229 32.48 -31.30 5.38
N GLU A 230 31.96 -31.22 6.60
CA GLU A 230 32.61 -31.76 7.81
C GLU A 230 34.11 -31.36 7.93
N SER A 231 35.00 -32.34 8.08
CA SER A 231 36.46 -32.19 8.22
C SER A 231 37.22 -32.11 6.89
N GLY A 232 36.55 -31.89 5.76
CA GLY A 232 37.23 -31.71 4.46
C GLY A 232 38.21 -30.53 4.45
N TYR A 233 39.09 -30.47 3.45
CA TYR A 233 40.04 -29.38 3.26
C TYR A 233 39.99 -28.85 1.82
N LEU A 234 39.89 -27.51 1.67
CA LEU A 234 39.93 -26.78 0.39
C LEU A 234 40.82 -25.54 0.53
N ASP A 235 41.71 -25.31 -0.43
CA ASP A 235 42.45 -24.04 -0.55
C ASP A 235 41.55 -22.98 -1.20
N LEU A 236 41.01 -22.04 -0.40
CA LEU A 236 40.11 -20.98 -0.91
C LEU A 236 40.55 -19.56 -0.52
N ALA A 237 41.50 -19.42 0.40
CA ALA A 237 41.91 -18.12 0.94
C ALA A 237 42.58 -17.20 -0.10
N GLN A 238 43.12 -17.79 -1.16
CA GLN A 238 43.84 -17.15 -2.26
C GLN A 238 42.94 -16.66 -3.40
N LEU A 239 41.62 -16.90 -3.35
CA LEU A 239 40.68 -16.41 -4.36
C LEU A 239 40.68 -14.87 -4.40
N GLU A 240 40.71 -14.32 -5.61
CA GLU A 240 40.69 -12.88 -5.89
C GLU A 240 39.36 -12.45 -6.52
N GLU A 241 38.79 -13.33 -7.35
CA GLU A 241 37.54 -13.11 -8.09
C GLU A 241 36.64 -14.33 -8.02
N VAL A 242 35.38 -14.09 -7.63
CA VAL A 242 34.31 -15.08 -7.68
C VAL A 242 33.08 -14.50 -8.36
N THR A 243 32.71 -15.06 -9.51
CA THR A 243 31.59 -14.58 -10.35
C THR A 243 30.64 -15.70 -10.71
N THR A 244 29.38 -15.62 -10.30
CA THR A 244 28.34 -16.63 -10.54
C THR A 244 28.68 -18.00 -9.93
N GLY A 245 27.74 -18.57 -9.17
CA GLY A 245 27.91 -19.91 -8.59
C GLY A 245 27.71 -19.93 -7.08
N SER A 246 28.35 -20.87 -6.37
CA SER A 246 28.16 -21.00 -4.93
C SER A 246 29.39 -21.49 -4.16
N VAL A 247 29.53 -21.03 -2.91
CA VAL A 247 30.44 -21.60 -1.90
C VAL A 247 29.61 -21.91 -0.66
N GLU A 248 29.56 -23.20 -0.31
CA GLU A 248 29.00 -23.67 0.95
C GLU A 248 30.10 -24.31 1.80
N LEU A 249 30.31 -23.77 3.00
CA LEU A 249 31.38 -24.18 3.90
C LEU A 249 30.81 -24.55 5.27
N GLN A 250 31.07 -25.78 5.69
CA GLN A 250 30.55 -26.35 6.93
C GLN A 250 31.65 -26.60 7.96
N ALA A 251 31.54 -26.13 9.21
CA ALA A 251 32.55 -26.33 10.26
C ALA A 251 34.00 -25.93 9.86
N THR A 252 34.21 -24.71 9.37
CA THR A 252 35.55 -24.16 9.05
C THR A 252 35.70 -22.67 9.24
N ASN A 253 36.95 -22.23 9.38
CA ASN A 253 37.31 -20.82 9.44
C ASN A 253 38.14 -20.46 8.21
N ILE A 254 37.66 -19.54 7.38
CA ILE A 254 38.38 -19.08 6.17
C ILE A 254 38.38 -17.54 6.13
N THR A 255 39.54 -16.96 5.87
CA THR A 255 39.69 -15.53 5.55
C THR A 255 40.08 -15.39 4.09
N PHE A 256 39.18 -14.84 3.28
CA PHE A 256 39.40 -14.53 1.86
C PHE A 256 40.19 -13.23 1.74
N SER A 257 41.51 -13.33 1.96
CA SER A 257 42.37 -12.15 2.15
C SER A 257 42.55 -11.33 0.88
N ALA A 258 42.35 -11.93 -0.29
CA ALA A 258 42.54 -11.31 -1.61
C ALA A 258 41.24 -11.10 -2.40
N LEU A 259 40.10 -11.60 -1.91
CA LEU A 259 38.84 -11.61 -2.66
C LEU A 259 38.23 -10.21 -2.71
N ALA A 260 38.43 -9.53 -3.84
CA ALA A 260 37.98 -8.16 -4.06
C ALA A 260 36.81 -8.06 -5.04
N VAL A 261 36.53 -9.12 -5.81
CA VAL A 261 35.43 -9.17 -6.78
C VAL A 261 34.47 -10.29 -6.41
N LEU A 262 33.22 -9.93 -6.13
CA LEU A 262 32.15 -10.84 -5.76
C LEU A 262 30.86 -10.44 -6.51
N ASP A 263 30.39 -11.26 -7.45
CA ASP A 263 29.18 -10.97 -8.24
C ASP A 263 28.39 -12.25 -8.53
N GLY A 264 27.06 -12.23 -8.43
CA GLY A 264 26.18 -13.35 -8.83
C GLY A 264 26.29 -14.60 -7.98
N PHE A 265 26.78 -14.45 -6.76
CA PHE A 265 27.36 -15.55 -6.01
C PHE A 265 26.56 -15.90 -4.74
N THR A 266 26.31 -17.19 -4.52
CA THR A 266 25.70 -17.66 -3.26
C THR A 266 26.79 -18.09 -2.27
N CYS A 267 26.86 -17.46 -1.09
CA CYS A 267 27.79 -17.84 -0.03
C CYS A 267 27.04 -18.32 1.21
N ALA A 268 27.44 -19.48 1.75
CA ALA A 268 26.84 -20.09 2.92
C ALA A 268 27.89 -20.50 3.96
N ALA A 269 27.72 -20.02 5.20
CA ALA A 269 28.45 -20.49 6.37
C ALA A 269 27.49 -21.29 7.26
N THR A 270 27.75 -22.60 7.42
CA THR A 270 26.89 -23.48 8.23
C THR A 270 27.71 -24.31 9.22
N LEU A 271 27.03 -24.96 10.18
CA LEU A 271 27.65 -25.83 11.17
C LEU A 271 28.86 -25.21 11.91
N GLY A 272 28.78 -23.93 12.28
CA GLY A 272 29.80 -23.23 13.05
C GLY A 272 30.91 -22.57 12.22
N SER A 273 30.77 -22.49 10.89
CA SER A 273 31.78 -21.89 10.01
C SER A 273 31.93 -20.38 10.19
N GLN A 274 33.16 -19.86 10.13
CA GLN A 274 33.46 -18.43 10.17
C GLN A 274 34.16 -17.98 8.89
N LEU A 275 33.51 -17.12 8.11
CA LEU A 275 34.03 -16.59 6.85
C LEU A 275 34.28 -15.09 6.98
N SER A 276 35.43 -14.61 6.49
CA SER A 276 35.78 -13.18 6.51
C SER A 276 36.28 -12.70 5.15
N PHE A 277 35.82 -11.51 4.73
CA PHE A 277 36.11 -10.90 3.42
C PHE A 277 36.78 -9.50 3.59
N PRO A 278 38.04 -9.42 4.04
CA PRO A 278 38.69 -8.14 4.36
C PRO A 278 39.08 -7.28 3.15
N ALA A 279 39.19 -7.84 1.95
CA ALA A 279 39.56 -7.08 0.75
C ALA A 279 38.38 -6.30 0.13
N LEU A 280 37.13 -6.66 0.44
CA LEU A 280 35.94 -5.95 -0.01
C LEU A 280 35.76 -4.64 0.77
N THR A 281 35.98 -3.51 0.10
CA THR A 281 35.76 -2.16 0.64
C THR A 281 34.53 -1.48 0.03
N GLU A 282 34.25 -1.80 -1.23
CA GLU A 282 33.05 -1.41 -1.97
C GLU A 282 32.53 -2.66 -2.70
N TRP A 283 31.20 -2.81 -2.76
CA TRP A 283 30.56 -3.95 -3.38
C TRP A 283 29.42 -3.51 -4.29
N ILE A 284 29.61 -3.71 -5.60
CA ILE A 284 28.66 -3.32 -6.65
C ILE A 284 28.30 -4.55 -7.49
N PRO A 285 27.46 -5.46 -6.95
CA PRO A 285 27.03 -6.64 -7.68
C PRO A 285 26.17 -6.28 -8.90
N SER A 286 26.48 -6.89 -10.04
CA SER A 286 25.71 -6.72 -11.28
C SER A 286 24.61 -7.77 -11.45
N THR A 287 24.56 -8.76 -10.57
CA THR A 287 23.57 -9.85 -10.58
C THR A 287 23.04 -10.17 -9.18
N PRO A 288 21.84 -10.75 -9.07
CA PRO A 288 21.28 -11.20 -7.80
C PRO A 288 22.18 -12.19 -7.07
N GLN A 289 22.21 -12.13 -5.75
CA GLN A 289 23.09 -12.98 -4.94
C GLN A 289 22.57 -13.13 -3.51
N ARG A 290 23.04 -14.19 -2.84
CA ARG A 290 22.56 -14.56 -1.51
C ARG A 290 23.73 -14.94 -0.61
N ILE A 291 23.91 -14.21 0.49
CA ILE A 291 24.91 -14.49 1.52
C ILE A 291 24.19 -14.87 2.79
N TYR A 292 24.46 -16.04 3.36
CA TYR A 292 23.80 -16.42 4.61
C TYR A 292 24.70 -17.19 5.58
N ALA A 293 24.49 -16.93 6.86
CA ALA A 293 25.04 -17.70 7.96
C ALA A 293 23.89 -18.43 8.66
N GLN A 294 24.06 -19.73 8.89
CA GLN A 294 23.05 -20.58 9.52
C GLN A 294 23.71 -21.47 10.59
N ASP A 295 22.97 -21.78 11.65
CA ASP A 295 23.40 -22.56 12.80
C ASP A 295 24.27 -21.76 13.79
N ALA A 296 24.29 -22.24 15.02
CA ALA A 296 25.05 -21.65 16.11
C ALA A 296 26.54 -21.56 15.78
N GLY A 297 27.14 -20.39 16.02
CA GLY A 297 28.57 -20.17 15.80
C GLY A 297 28.96 -19.90 14.35
N SER A 298 28.03 -20.06 13.40
CA SER A 298 28.29 -19.67 12.01
C SER A 298 28.29 -18.16 11.87
N ARG A 299 29.31 -17.61 11.20
CA ARG A 299 29.50 -16.17 11.02
C ARG A 299 30.03 -15.84 9.64
N ILE A 300 29.49 -14.80 9.02
CA ILE A 300 30.10 -14.14 7.86
C ILE A 300 30.39 -12.69 8.22
N GLU A 301 31.59 -12.21 7.89
CA GLU A 301 32.02 -10.85 8.20
C GLU A 301 32.66 -10.14 7.01
N PHE A 302 32.27 -8.87 6.82
CA PHE A 302 32.82 -7.94 5.85
C PHE A 302 33.47 -6.78 6.62
N PRO A 303 34.70 -6.96 7.16
CA PRO A 303 35.24 -6.04 8.17
C PRO A 303 35.58 -4.66 7.61
N ASN A 304 35.83 -4.53 6.31
CA ASN A 304 36.24 -3.26 5.67
C ASN A 304 35.23 -2.72 4.66
N LEU A 305 34.09 -3.37 4.46
CA LEU A 305 33.07 -2.95 3.50
C LEU A 305 32.41 -1.65 3.98
N GLN A 306 32.40 -0.62 3.13
CA GLN A 306 31.82 0.69 3.40
C GLN A 306 30.57 0.97 2.57
N PHE A 307 30.53 0.48 1.32
CA PHE A 307 29.44 0.75 0.38
C PHE A 307 28.92 -0.52 -0.27
N LEU A 308 27.60 -0.67 -0.32
CA LEU A 308 26.92 -1.74 -1.03
C LEU A 308 25.84 -1.18 -1.96
N VAL A 309 26.00 -1.38 -3.26
CA VAL A 309 25.16 -0.76 -4.29
C VAL A 309 24.60 -1.82 -5.24
N GLN A 310 23.27 -1.98 -5.30
CA GLN A 310 22.57 -2.92 -6.18
C GLN A 310 21.52 -2.20 -7.03
N THR A 311 21.91 -1.73 -8.21
CA THR A 311 21.06 -0.88 -9.07
C THR A 311 20.23 -1.63 -10.12
N LYS A 312 20.37 -2.95 -10.27
CA LYS A 312 19.60 -3.68 -11.29
C LYS A 312 18.24 -4.15 -10.79
N ASN A 313 17.24 -4.07 -11.69
CA ASN A 313 15.89 -4.61 -11.48
C ASN A 313 15.92 -6.15 -11.45
N GLY A 314 15.46 -6.76 -10.36
CA GLY A 314 15.46 -8.22 -10.14
C GLY A 314 15.57 -8.59 -8.65
N SER A 315 15.84 -9.87 -8.34
CA SER A 315 16.18 -10.30 -6.98
C SER A 315 17.42 -9.54 -6.50
N GLY A 316 17.35 -8.91 -5.32
CA GLY A 316 18.42 -8.06 -4.81
C GLY A 316 19.67 -8.82 -4.32
N THR A 317 20.57 -8.08 -3.66
CA THR A 317 21.60 -8.70 -2.82
C THR A 317 21.01 -8.99 -1.45
N THR A 318 20.87 -10.27 -1.12
CA THR A 318 20.24 -10.72 0.11
C THR A 318 21.29 -11.22 1.09
N ILE A 319 21.32 -10.62 2.28
CA ILE A 319 22.27 -10.90 3.35
C ILE A 319 21.48 -11.40 4.57
N GLU A 320 21.72 -12.64 5.00
CA GLU A 320 20.84 -13.32 5.95
C GLU A 320 21.55 -13.96 7.14
N GLY A 321 21.12 -13.57 8.34
CA GLY A 321 21.32 -14.38 9.55
C GLY A 321 20.13 -15.32 9.73
N LEU A 322 20.37 -16.63 9.74
CA LEU A 322 19.37 -17.68 9.97
C LEU A 322 19.75 -18.48 11.22
N ILE A 323 18.77 -19.04 11.96
CA ILE A 323 18.95 -20.00 13.07
C ILE A 323 20.32 -19.86 13.81
N GLY A 324 20.51 -18.82 14.62
CA GLY A 324 21.75 -18.61 15.40
C GLY A 324 22.98 -18.10 14.63
N GLY A 325 22.90 -17.99 13.31
CA GLY A 325 23.93 -17.47 12.42
C GLY A 325 24.05 -15.95 12.47
N GLN A 326 25.27 -15.45 12.26
CA GLN A 326 25.61 -14.03 12.40
C GLN A 326 26.21 -13.45 11.11
N ILE A 327 25.70 -12.31 10.65
CA ILE A 327 26.38 -11.49 9.63
C ILE A 327 26.85 -10.19 10.26
N ARG A 328 28.11 -9.81 10.02
CA ARG A 328 28.68 -8.56 10.54
C ARG A 328 29.25 -7.69 9.42
N LEU A 329 28.77 -6.46 9.34
CA LEU A 329 29.25 -5.42 8.42
C LEU A 329 29.63 -4.17 9.24
N PRO A 330 30.67 -4.27 10.10
CA PRO A 330 30.94 -3.29 11.15
C PRO A 330 31.31 -1.88 10.64
N ASN A 331 31.76 -1.77 9.39
CA ASN A 331 32.18 -0.51 8.77
C ASN A 331 31.30 -0.08 7.59
N LEU A 332 30.16 -0.74 7.36
CA LEU A 332 29.23 -0.35 6.30
C LEU A 332 28.63 1.01 6.63
N LEU A 333 28.72 1.96 5.71
CA LEU A 333 28.26 3.34 5.87
C LEU A 333 26.96 3.59 5.09
N SER A 334 26.83 3.00 3.89
CA SER A 334 25.66 3.22 3.03
C SER A 334 25.26 2.00 2.21
N THR A 335 23.96 1.84 1.99
CA THR A 335 23.38 0.91 1.02
C THR A 335 22.53 1.63 -0.01
N VAL A 336 22.59 1.22 -1.27
CA VAL A 336 21.78 1.81 -2.36
C VAL A 336 21.16 0.71 -3.23
N GLY A 337 19.89 0.87 -3.57
CA GLY A 337 19.15 -0.03 -4.45
C GLY A 337 18.62 -1.27 -3.72
N ASN A 338 18.49 -2.40 -4.42
CA ASN A 338 17.83 -3.60 -3.88
C ASN A 338 18.77 -4.42 -2.97
N VAL A 339 19.07 -3.88 -1.78
CA VAL A 339 19.85 -4.52 -0.72
C VAL A 339 18.91 -5.03 0.37
N ASN A 340 18.91 -6.33 0.63
CA ASN A 340 17.99 -6.96 1.58
C ASN A 340 18.78 -7.52 2.77
N LEU A 341 18.53 -6.98 3.96
CA LEU A 341 19.15 -7.38 5.22
C LEU A 341 18.13 -8.17 6.05
N ASN A 342 18.33 -9.48 6.20
CA ASN A 342 17.37 -10.35 6.87
C ASN A 342 18.00 -11.00 8.10
N ALA A 343 17.37 -10.84 9.26
CA ALA A 343 17.67 -11.62 10.46
C ALA A 343 16.39 -12.35 10.89
N GLY A 344 16.36 -13.66 10.75
CA GLY A 344 15.20 -14.47 11.14
C GLY A 344 15.04 -15.73 10.30
N SER A 345 14.34 -16.72 10.86
CA SER A 345 13.98 -17.98 10.19
C SER A 345 12.56 -18.38 10.58
N GLN A 346 11.82 -19.05 9.69
CA GLN A 346 10.46 -19.54 10.00
C GLN A 346 10.42 -20.45 11.25
N PHE A 347 11.57 -21.05 11.59
CA PHE A 347 11.78 -21.87 12.77
C PHE A 347 12.69 -21.10 13.73
N ALA A 348 12.15 -20.59 14.83
CA ALA A 348 12.95 -20.03 15.91
C ALA A 348 13.20 -21.10 16.97
N SER A 349 14.47 -21.41 17.22
CA SER A 349 14.89 -22.29 18.31
C SER A 349 15.37 -21.42 19.48
N PRO A 350 14.81 -21.56 20.69
CA PRO A 350 15.26 -20.82 21.86
C PRO A 350 16.79 -20.95 22.05
N GLY A 351 17.47 -19.81 22.22
CA GLY A 351 18.93 -19.77 22.38
C GLY A 351 19.75 -19.70 21.07
N PHE A 352 19.11 -19.81 19.91
CA PHE A 352 19.76 -19.73 18.60
C PHE A 352 19.19 -18.57 17.78
N TYR A 353 19.46 -17.35 18.25
CA TYR A 353 18.94 -16.13 17.64
C TYR A 353 19.85 -15.62 16.53
N PRO A 354 19.35 -15.41 15.31
CA PRO A 354 20.15 -14.85 14.24
C PRO A 354 20.45 -13.37 14.47
N GLU A 355 21.58 -12.92 13.93
CA GLU A 355 22.01 -11.53 14.02
C GLU A 355 22.51 -11.01 12.67
N VAL A 356 22.07 -9.80 12.29
CA VAL A 356 22.69 -9.00 11.24
C VAL A 356 23.05 -7.64 11.83
N SER A 357 24.32 -7.29 11.75
CA SER A 357 24.88 -6.12 12.45
C SER A 357 25.61 -5.18 11.49
N CYS A 358 25.07 -3.97 11.33
CA CYS A 358 25.58 -2.86 10.52
C CYS A 358 25.83 -1.62 11.41
N ASN A 359 26.77 -1.74 12.35
CA ASN A 359 26.95 -0.79 13.46
C ASN A 359 27.30 0.65 13.06
N ARG A 360 27.72 0.88 11.82
CA ARG A 360 28.11 2.19 11.28
C ARG A 360 27.25 2.66 10.10
N LEU A 361 26.17 1.94 9.78
CA LEU A 361 25.30 2.30 8.66
C LEU A 361 24.60 3.62 8.99
N GLU A 362 24.77 4.62 8.13
CA GLU A 362 24.22 5.97 8.31
C GLU A 362 23.08 6.25 7.34
N THR A 363 23.16 5.69 6.12
CA THR A 363 22.19 5.93 5.04
C THR A 363 21.75 4.64 4.35
N MET A 364 20.45 4.53 4.06
CA MET A 364 19.88 3.48 3.21
C MET A 364 18.99 4.12 2.14
N ALA A 365 19.15 3.76 0.88
CA ALA A 365 18.25 4.17 -0.20
C ALA A 365 17.74 2.92 -0.94
N GLY A 366 16.45 2.63 -0.83
CA GLY A 366 15.85 1.39 -1.31
C GLY A 366 16.11 0.19 -0.40
N GLY A 367 15.77 -1.00 -0.90
CA GLY A 367 16.05 -2.26 -0.22
C GLY A 367 15.07 -2.60 0.90
N SER A 368 15.36 -3.67 1.63
CA SER A 368 14.52 -4.13 2.73
C SER A 368 15.33 -4.61 3.94
N VAL A 369 14.72 -4.48 5.10
CA VAL A 369 15.21 -4.96 6.39
C VAL A 369 14.13 -5.82 7.00
N TYR A 370 14.45 -7.08 7.26
CA TYR A 370 13.54 -8.03 7.87
C TYR A 370 14.12 -8.55 9.19
N CYS A 371 13.37 -8.40 10.28
CA CYS A 371 13.77 -8.83 11.62
C CYS A 371 12.67 -9.68 12.26
N ALA A 372 12.91 -10.96 12.52
CA ALA A 372 11.86 -11.87 12.98
C ALA A 372 12.27 -12.87 14.07
N PHE A 373 11.32 -13.19 14.94
CA PHE A 373 11.32 -14.36 15.82
C PHE A 373 12.57 -14.49 16.71
N GLY A 374 12.87 -13.44 17.47
CA GLY A 374 13.99 -13.36 18.39
C GLY A 374 15.30 -12.85 17.77
N ALA A 375 15.29 -12.53 16.48
CA ALA A 375 16.45 -12.02 15.75
C ALA A 375 16.89 -10.63 16.21
N LYS A 376 18.18 -10.33 16.00
CA LYS A 376 18.76 -9.00 16.21
C LYS A 376 19.17 -8.38 14.89
N MET A 377 18.61 -7.23 14.59
CA MET A 377 18.99 -6.37 13.47
C MET A 377 19.54 -5.06 14.03
N LEU A 378 20.86 -4.88 13.96
CA LEU A 378 21.55 -3.77 14.64
C LEU A 378 22.02 -2.72 13.64
N MET A 379 21.33 -1.57 13.61
CA MET A 379 21.70 -0.40 12.78
C MET A 379 21.66 0.90 13.61
N PRO A 380 22.33 0.96 14.77
CA PRO A 380 22.15 2.01 15.78
C PRO A 380 22.60 3.41 15.33
N ARG A 381 23.20 3.56 14.15
CA ARG A 381 23.66 4.84 13.58
C ARG A 381 22.88 5.27 12.33
N LEU A 382 21.84 4.52 11.95
CA LEU A 382 21.05 4.81 10.76
C LEU A 382 20.28 6.12 10.98
N ARG A 383 20.64 7.17 10.23
CA ARG A 383 19.99 8.49 10.33
C ARG A 383 18.99 8.72 9.21
N HIS A 384 19.26 8.22 8.01
CA HIS A 384 18.42 8.46 6.83
C HIS A 384 18.09 7.16 6.11
N ALA A 385 16.80 6.92 5.86
CA ALA A 385 16.32 5.81 5.06
C ALA A 385 15.31 6.30 4.01
N GLU A 386 15.62 6.18 2.73
CA GLU A 386 14.74 6.63 1.66
C GLU A 386 14.20 5.43 0.89
N ALA A 387 12.88 5.37 0.67
CA ALA A 387 12.22 4.30 -0.08
C ALA A 387 12.60 2.87 0.37
N ALA A 388 12.94 2.70 1.66
CA ALA A 388 13.35 1.43 2.25
C ALA A 388 12.18 0.76 2.98
N SER A 389 12.18 -0.57 3.08
CA SER A 389 11.18 -1.32 3.84
C SER A 389 11.79 -1.90 5.12
N PHE A 390 11.14 -1.72 6.26
CA PHE A 390 11.50 -2.29 7.55
C PHE A 390 10.33 -3.12 8.07
N VAL A 391 10.56 -4.42 8.27
CA VAL A 391 9.53 -5.36 8.72
C VAL A 391 10.02 -6.09 9.96
N VAL A 392 9.24 -6.00 11.03
CA VAL A 392 9.46 -6.74 12.27
C VAL A 392 8.37 -7.80 12.44
N ARG A 393 8.74 -9.04 12.77
CA ARG A 393 7.79 -10.07 13.23
C ARG A 393 8.14 -10.53 14.64
N HIS A 394 7.33 -10.16 15.64
CA HIS A 394 7.67 -10.42 17.04
C HIS A 394 7.21 -11.79 17.54
N ARG A 395 5.93 -12.16 17.36
CA ARG A 395 5.31 -13.44 17.78
C ARG A 395 5.59 -13.83 19.25
N GLY A 396 5.79 -12.84 20.12
CA GLY A 396 6.08 -13.05 21.54
C GLY A 396 7.54 -13.40 21.87
N TYR A 397 8.48 -13.22 20.94
CA TYR A 397 9.92 -13.46 21.17
C TYR A 397 10.61 -12.18 21.68
N PRO A 398 10.87 -12.02 23.00
CA PRO A 398 11.34 -10.77 23.59
C PRO A 398 12.76 -10.36 23.18
N GLN A 399 13.51 -11.26 22.54
CA GLN A 399 14.85 -10.98 22.01
C GLN A 399 14.82 -10.31 20.64
N THR A 400 13.66 -10.24 19.98
CA THR A 400 13.53 -9.59 18.67
C THR A 400 13.89 -8.12 18.85
N THR A 401 14.83 -7.61 18.06
CA THR A 401 15.29 -6.22 18.19
C THR A 401 15.63 -5.66 16.82
N LEU A 402 14.93 -4.61 16.40
CA LEU A 402 15.31 -3.74 15.30
C LEU A 402 15.82 -2.41 15.87
N ALA A 403 17.14 -2.24 15.91
CA ALA A 403 17.78 -1.04 16.47
C ALA A 403 17.97 0.03 15.38
N ILE A 404 16.98 0.94 15.27
CA ILE A 404 16.95 2.09 14.34
C ILE A 404 16.49 3.38 15.04
N GLU A 405 16.69 3.47 16.37
CA GLU A 405 16.16 4.57 17.20
C GLU A 405 16.77 5.94 16.87
N THR A 406 17.88 5.96 16.12
CA THR A 406 18.58 7.17 15.65
C THR A 406 18.10 7.69 14.30
N LEU A 407 17.06 7.07 13.72
CA LEU A 407 16.49 7.46 12.43
C LEU A 407 15.87 8.86 12.52
N GLU A 408 16.38 9.79 11.70
CA GLU A 408 15.98 11.20 11.64
C GLU A 408 15.01 11.47 10.48
N ALA A 409 15.20 10.77 9.36
CA ALA A 409 14.37 10.90 8.18
C ALA A 409 14.10 9.54 7.51
N CYS A 410 12.84 9.28 7.13
CA CYS A 410 12.44 8.07 6.44
C CYS A 410 11.56 8.25 5.17
N PRO A 411 11.82 9.24 4.30
CA PRO A 411 10.89 9.58 3.23
C PRO A 411 10.61 8.41 2.28
N GLY A 412 9.32 8.21 1.95
CA GLY A 412 8.87 7.11 1.08
C GLY A 412 9.09 5.70 1.63
N SER A 413 9.59 5.56 2.86
CA SER A 413 9.90 4.26 3.46
C SER A 413 8.68 3.60 4.08
N MET A 414 8.71 2.29 4.26
CA MET A 414 7.66 1.50 4.90
C MET A 414 8.18 0.88 6.20
N ILE A 415 7.47 1.05 7.30
CA ILE A 415 7.83 0.49 8.61
C ILE A 415 6.63 -0.31 9.14
N GLN A 416 6.81 -1.62 9.30
CA GLN A 416 5.75 -2.55 9.67
C GLN A 416 6.15 -3.39 10.88
N ILE A 417 5.22 -3.55 11.82
CA ILE A 417 5.30 -4.52 12.91
C ILE A 417 4.17 -5.53 12.70
N HIS A 418 4.51 -6.81 12.53
CA HIS A 418 3.56 -7.92 12.43
C HIS A 418 3.64 -8.82 13.67
N GLU A 419 2.51 -9.41 14.05
CA GLU A 419 2.42 -10.32 15.21
C GLU A 419 3.05 -9.65 16.46
N GLY A 420 2.76 -8.36 16.64
CA GLY A 420 3.57 -7.42 17.41
C GLY A 420 3.42 -7.47 18.93
N SER A 421 2.57 -8.34 19.49
CA SER A 421 2.22 -8.35 20.92
C SER A 421 3.45 -8.23 21.82
N GLY A 422 3.54 -7.11 22.55
CA GLY A 422 4.65 -6.80 23.47
C GLY A 422 5.88 -6.14 22.83
N TYR A 423 5.82 -5.78 21.55
CA TYR A 423 6.90 -5.10 20.82
C TYR A 423 6.56 -3.62 20.58
N THR A 424 7.46 -2.74 21.02
CA THR A 424 7.36 -1.30 20.81
C THR A 424 8.58 -0.81 20.04
N LEU A 425 8.34 -0.12 18.93
CA LEU A 425 9.36 0.59 18.18
C LEU A 425 9.28 2.08 18.50
N ASN A 426 10.34 2.63 19.07
CA ASN A 426 10.44 4.05 19.42
C ASN A 426 11.36 4.78 18.42
N LEU A 427 10.79 5.64 17.58
CA LEU A 427 11.54 6.44 16.61
C LEU A 427 11.69 7.87 17.12
N GLY A 428 12.47 8.01 18.20
CA GLY A 428 12.58 9.23 18.99
C GLY A 428 13.20 10.42 18.24
N MET A 429 13.97 10.18 17.19
CA MET A 429 14.65 11.22 16.41
C MET A 429 13.95 11.55 15.09
N LEU A 430 12.89 10.83 14.74
CA LEU A 430 12.27 10.93 13.42
C LEU A 430 11.49 12.24 13.30
N THR A 431 11.95 13.13 12.44
CA THR A 431 11.35 14.46 12.20
C THR A 431 10.81 14.62 10.78
N ASN A 432 11.27 13.79 9.84
CA ASN A 432 10.78 13.77 8.47
C ASN A 432 10.34 12.36 8.08
N ALA A 433 9.05 12.18 7.85
CA ALA A 433 8.46 10.92 7.43
C ALA A 433 7.57 11.12 6.19
N ASP A 434 7.88 12.13 5.36
CA ASP A 434 7.06 12.46 4.19
C ASP A 434 6.93 11.25 3.26
N ASN A 435 5.71 10.91 2.85
CA ASN A 435 5.37 9.69 2.09
C ASN A 435 5.72 8.35 2.77
N ALA A 436 6.10 8.34 4.05
CA ALA A 436 6.35 7.09 4.74
C ALA A 436 5.04 6.38 5.15
N PHE A 437 5.11 5.06 5.24
CA PHE A 437 4.03 4.16 5.59
C PHE A 437 4.33 3.53 6.95
N PHE A 438 3.40 3.58 7.90
CA PHE A 438 3.56 2.93 9.20
C PHE A 438 2.42 1.95 9.43
N GLU A 439 2.74 0.69 9.72
CA GLU A 439 1.74 -0.32 10.01
C GLU A 439 2.06 -1.09 11.30
N ALA A 440 1.10 -1.12 12.21
CA ALA A 440 1.18 -1.85 13.47
C ALA A 440 0.11 -2.95 13.49
N TYR A 441 0.52 -4.22 13.55
CA TYR A 441 -0.36 -5.37 13.61
C TYR A 441 -0.18 -6.23 14.86
N GLY A 442 -1.27 -6.83 15.33
CA GLY A 442 -1.26 -7.86 16.37
C GLY A 442 -0.68 -7.41 17.72
N GLY A 443 -0.91 -6.15 18.11
CA GLY A 443 -0.47 -5.57 19.38
C GLY A 443 0.91 -4.91 19.35
N GLY A 444 1.42 -4.60 18.16
CA GLY A 444 2.64 -3.80 18.00
C GLY A 444 2.37 -2.30 18.25
N ILE A 445 3.38 -1.59 18.76
CA ILE A 445 3.29 -0.14 19.01
C ILE A 445 4.40 0.58 18.25
N ILE A 446 4.04 1.60 17.47
CA ILE A 446 4.98 2.52 16.80
C ILE A 446 4.83 3.91 17.44
N ASN A 447 5.90 4.39 18.08
CA ASN A 447 5.95 5.72 18.70
C ASN A 447 6.80 6.68 17.85
N LEU A 448 6.21 7.82 17.49
CA LEU A 448 6.81 8.87 16.65
C LEU A 448 6.85 10.22 17.39
N PRO A 449 7.57 10.34 18.53
CA PRO A 449 7.43 11.48 19.44
C PRO A 449 8.02 12.79 18.94
N SER A 450 8.79 12.79 17.86
CA SER A 450 9.43 14.01 17.31
C SER A 450 8.85 14.45 15.96
N LEU A 451 7.87 13.71 15.42
CA LEU A 451 7.27 14.03 14.13
C LEU A 451 6.24 15.15 14.29
N LYS A 452 6.56 16.33 13.76
CA LYS A 452 5.68 17.52 13.84
C LYS A 452 4.78 17.72 12.63
N THR A 453 5.28 17.38 11.45
CA THR A 453 4.55 17.57 10.21
C THR A 453 4.63 16.29 9.40
N TYR A 454 3.53 15.93 8.75
CA TYR A 454 3.51 14.84 7.78
C TYR A 454 2.98 15.34 6.45
N LYS A 455 3.73 15.10 5.37
CA LYS A 455 3.29 15.46 4.03
C LYS A 455 3.26 14.24 3.11
N TRP A 456 2.25 14.21 2.27
CA TRP A 456 2.12 13.24 1.20
C TRP A 456 2.27 13.92 -0.17
N TYR A 457 3.30 13.50 -0.90
CA TYR A 457 3.63 13.87 -2.28
C TYR A 457 3.63 12.62 -3.16
N PRO A 458 2.61 12.43 -3.99
CA PRO A 458 2.48 11.20 -4.76
C PRO A 458 3.46 11.07 -5.95
N GLU A 459 4.16 12.15 -6.35
CA GLU A 459 5.05 12.15 -7.53
C GLU A 459 6.46 11.58 -7.28
N THR A 460 6.90 11.47 -6.02
CA THR A 460 8.33 11.26 -5.72
C THR A 460 8.68 9.80 -5.40
N TYR A 461 7.72 8.96 -4.98
CA TYR A 461 8.01 7.60 -4.50
C TYR A 461 6.95 6.58 -4.95
N ALA A 462 7.10 6.06 -6.17
CA ALA A 462 6.22 5.04 -6.73
C ALA A 462 6.66 3.61 -6.36
N GLN A 463 6.52 3.22 -5.08
CA GLN A 463 6.54 1.79 -4.71
C GLN A 463 5.08 1.27 -4.69
N GLY A 464 4.85 0.11 -5.30
CA GLY A 464 3.54 -0.40 -5.74
C GLY A 464 2.63 -1.02 -4.67
N GLY A 465 2.27 -0.26 -3.63
CA GLY A 465 1.23 -0.64 -2.65
C GLY A 465 0.04 0.33 -2.65
N ASN A 466 -1.16 -0.17 -2.31
CA ASN A 466 -2.32 0.65 -1.97
C ASN A 466 -1.90 1.70 -0.91
N GLY A 467 -2.23 2.96 -1.11
CA GLY A 467 -1.68 4.10 -0.36
C GLY A 467 -2.07 4.12 1.13
N TRP A 468 -1.32 3.47 2.02
CA TRP A 468 -1.52 3.61 3.46
C TRP A 468 -0.61 4.72 4.02
N THR A 469 -1.08 5.56 4.93
CA THR A 469 -0.19 6.52 5.64
C THR A 469 0.15 5.95 7.01
N PHE A 470 -0.88 5.68 7.80
CA PHE A 470 -0.82 5.09 9.13
C PHE A 470 -1.90 4.01 9.23
N ARG A 471 -1.52 2.80 9.66
CA ARG A 471 -2.47 1.72 9.89
C ARG A 471 -2.20 1.00 11.21
N ALA A 472 -3.18 0.99 12.09
CA ALA A 472 -3.17 0.18 13.31
C ALA A 472 -4.25 -0.89 13.21
N THR A 473 -3.87 -2.17 13.31
CA THR A 473 -4.81 -3.29 13.25
C THR A 473 -4.53 -4.34 14.32
N GLY A 474 -5.45 -4.59 15.24
CA GLY A 474 -5.25 -5.62 16.26
C GLY A 474 -6.22 -5.49 17.42
N ALA A 475 -6.54 -6.63 18.04
CA ALA A 475 -7.60 -6.75 19.06
C ALA A 475 -7.47 -5.69 20.16
N GLY A 476 -8.60 -5.07 20.53
CA GLY A 476 -8.71 -4.04 21.56
C GLY A 476 -8.16 -4.44 22.93
N GLY A 477 -8.06 -3.46 23.84
CA GLY A 477 -7.59 -3.68 25.22
C GLY A 477 -6.07 -3.79 25.35
N SER A 478 -5.55 -4.79 26.08
CA SER A 478 -4.11 -4.92 26.39
C SER A 478 -3.24 -5.38 25.21
N THR A 479 -3.85 -5.76 24.09
CA THR A 479 -3.17 -6.19 22.85
C THR A 479 -3.42 -5.24 21.69
N GLN A 480 -3.84 -4.01 21.99
CA GLN A 480 -4.16 -3.00 20.99
C GLN A 480 -2.92 -2.68 20.15
N SER A 481 -3.05 -2.72 18.83
CA SER A 481 -2.02 -2.16 17.95
C SER A 481 -2.12 -0.64 17.98
N GLN A 482 -0.99 0.07 18.09
CA GLN A 482 -1.01 1.52 18.27
C GLN A 482 0.01 2.23 17.37
N ILE A 483 -0.40 3.38 16.84
CA ILE A 483 0.50 4.39 16.26
C ILE A 483 0.30 5.69 17.05
N VAL A 484 1.37 6.17 17.69
CA VAL A 484 1.31 7.30 18.62
C VAL A 484 2.22 8.43 18.13
N LEU A 485 1.63 9.59 17.86
CA LEU A 485 2.26 10.78 17.28
C LEU A 485 2.01 12.02 18.16
N PRO A 486 2.58 12.08 19.38
CA PRO A 486 2.19 13.05 20.40
C PRO A 486 2.52 14.51 20.03
N GLU A 487 3.51 14.74 19.17
CA GLU A 487 3.97 16.07 18.74
C GLU A 487 3.53 16.43 17.31
N LEU A 488 2.70 15.61 16.65
CA LEU A 488 2.23 15.91 15.30
C LEU A 488 1.27 17.10 15.33
N GLU A 489 1.61 18.19 14.63
CA GLU A 489 0.88 19.45 14.59
C GLU A 489 0.04 19.58 13.29
N SER A 490 0.52 19.03 12.16
CA SER A 490 -0.19 19.13 10.87
C SER A 490 0.02 17.95 9.92
N VAL A 491 -1.05 17.64 9.16
CA VAL A 491 -1.05 16.67 8.05
C VAL A 491 -1.43 17.39 6.76
N ARG A 492 -0.64 17.22 5.69
CA ARG A 492 -0.92 17.83 4.37
C ARG A 492 -0.79 16.83 3.23
N LEU A 493 -1.84 16.73 2.41
CA LEU A 493 -1.82 16.00 1.14
C LEU A 493 -1.63 17.00 -0.01
N LEU A 494 -0.49 16.93 -0.71
CA LEU A 494 0.03 17.99 -1.60
C LEU A 494 0.20 17.59 -3.09
N GLY A 495 -0.50 16.58 -3.60
CA GLY A 495 -0.43 16.22 -5.03
C GLY A 495 -1.48 15.19 -5.47
N SER A 496 -1.37 14.70 -6.72
CA SER A 496 -2.42 13.94 -7.41
C SER A 496 -1.86 12.81 -8.31
N VAL A 497 -2.05 11.52 -7.98
CA VAL A 497 -1.71 10.40 -8.90
C VAL A 497 -2.77 9.28 -9.01
N GLY A 498 -3.95 9.44 -8.41
CA GLY A 498 -4.98 8.41 -8.36
C GLY A 498 -4.73 7.34 -7.29
N ARG A 499 -4.18 7.74 -6.13
CA ARG A 499 -4.01 6.87 -4.94
C ARG A 499 -4.89 7.39 -3.80
N TYR A 500 -5.37 6.48 -2.95
CA TYR A 500 -6.26 6.79 -1.83
C TYR A 500 -5.49 6.65 -0.50
N PRO A 501 -4.78 7.70 -0.03
CA PRO A 501 -4.11 7.69 1.26
C PRO A 501 -5.11 7.46 2.41
N GLU A 502 -4.81 6.51 3.31
CA GLU A 502 -5.65 6.23 4.47
C GLU A 502 -4.89 6.34 5.81
N ILE A 503 -5.55 6.95 6.80
CA ILE A 503 -5.23 6.86 8.23
C ILE A 503 -6.26 5.90 8.83
N ARG A 504 -5.85 4.68 9.19
CA ARG A 504 -6.80 3.60 9.52
C ARG A 504 -6.55 2.93 10.85
N ALA A 505 -7.56 2.95 11.71
CA ALA A 505 -7.70 2.09 12.88
C ALA A 505 -8.70 0.97 12.55
N ASP A 506 -8.31 -0.29 12.74
CA ASP A 506 -9.13 -1.46 12.37
C ASP A 506 -9.00 -2.60 13.39
N GLN A 507 -10.05 -3.38 13.55
CA GLN A 507 -10.13 -4.56 14.44
C GLN A 507 -9.61 -4.31 15.87
N GLY A 508 -9.83 -3.11 16.41
CA GLY A 508 -9.35 -2.69 17.73
C GLY A 508 -8.14 -1.76 17.71
N GLY A 509 -7.60 -1.35 16.56
CA GLY A 509 -6.40 -0.50 16.52
C GLY A 509 -6.60 0.92 17.07
N LEU A 510 -5.51 1.59 17.48
CA LEU A 510 -5.50 2.99 17.92
C LEU A 510 -4.53 3.84 17.11
N ILE A 511 -4.99 4.99 16.64
CA ILE A 511 -4.14 6.08 16.13
C ILE A 511 -4.35 7.31 17.00
N LEU A 512 -3.28 7.79 17.63
CA LEU A 512 -3.33 8.93 18.55
C LEU A 512 -2.36 10.03 18.11
N ALA A 513 -2.88 11.23 17.82
CA ALA A 513 -2.08 12.43 17.58
C ALA A 513 -2.57 13.59 18.44
N SER A 514 -2.01 13.71 19.65
CA SER A 514 -2.54 14.60 20.70
C SER A 514 -2.46 16.09 20.36
N LYS A 515 -1.50 16.52 19.55
CA LYS A 515 -1.28 17.93 19.18
C LYS A 515 -1.71 18.27 17.74
N LEU A 516 -2.40 17.36 17.05
CA LEU A 516 -2.75 17.56 15.66
C LEU A 516 -3.81 18.65 15.54
N GLU A 517 -3.44 19.82 15.03
CA GLU A 517 -4.33 20.98 14.95
C GLU A 517 -5.00 21.11 13.58
N THR A 518 -4.29 20.70 12.51
CA THR A 518 -4.72 20.97 11.14
C THR A 518 -4.54 19.76 10.21
N ILE A 519 -5.58 19.46 9.42
CA ILE A 519 -5.51 18.50 8.31
C ILE A 519 -5.94 19.20 7.02
N VAL A 520 -5.08 19.17 6.00
CA VAL A 520 -5.33 19.84 4.73
C VAL A 520 -5.15 18.86 3.56
N ALA A 521 -6.21 18.63 2.80
CA ALA A 521 -6.18 17.85 1.56
C ALA A 521 -6.38 18.76 0.34
N VAL A 522 -5.28 19.16 -0.32
CA VAL A 522 -5.32 20.02 -1.52
C VAL A 522 -5.19 19.24 -2.83
N SER A 523 -5.44 17.93 -2.81
CA SER A 523 -5.45 17.11 -4.03
C SER A 523 -6.77 17.25 -4.78
N SER A 524 -6.68 17.30 -6.12
CA SER A 524 -7.85 17.26 -7.01
C SER A 524 -8.08 15.86 -7.62
N LEU A 525 -7.26 14.86 -7.30
CA LEU A 525 -7.45 13.46 -7.79
C LEU A 525 -7.47 12.43 -6.66
N ASP A 526 -6.82 12.72 -5.53
CA ASP A 526 -6.65 11.78 -4.43
C ASP A 526 -7.60 12.11 -3.27
N ILE A 527 -8.08 11.09 -2.59
CA ILE A 527 -8.94 11.22 -1.40
C ILE A 527 -8.15 10.75 -0.19
N LEU A 528 -8.02 11.62 0.82
CA LEU A 528 -7.53 11.24 2.15
C LEU A 528 -8.70 10.75 3.00
N SER A 529 -8.64 9.49 3.44
CA SER A 529 -9.66 8.92 4.33
C SER A 529 -9.07 8.63 5.70
N LEU A 530 -9.79 9.06 6.73
CA LEU A 530 -9.58 8.67 8.12
C LEU A 530 -10.63 7.62 8.45
N VAL A 531 -10.22 6.40 8.77
CA VAL A 531 -11.12 5.24 8.89
C VAL A 531 -10.97 4.59 10.25
N ALA A 532 -12.03 4.59 11.05
CA ALA A 532 -12.15 3.78 12.26
C ALA A 532 -13.21 2.71 12.04
N GLU A 533 -12.81 1.45 11.98
CA GLU A 533 -13.70 0.33 11.59
C GLU A 533 -13.62 -0.82 12.60
N ASN A 534 -14.78 -1.38 12.96
CA ASN A 534 -14.97 -2.43 13.96
C ASN A 534 -14.83 -1.94 15.42
N GLU A 535 -15.30 -2.75 16.38
CA GLU A 535 -15.22 -2.47 17.82
C GLU A 535 -13.78 -2.18 18.28
N ASP A 536 -13.66 -1.30 19.29
CA ASP A 536 -12.41 -0.83 19.90
C ASP A 536 -11.41 -0.12 18.96
N SER A 537 -11.77 0.07 17.68
CA SER A 537 -10.96 0.84 16.75
C SER A 537 -11.16 2.33 16.96
N GLU A 538 -10.08 3.04 17.22
CA GLU A 538 -10.16 4.46 17.58
C GLU A 538 -9.12 5.33 16.85
N ILE A 539 -9.58 6.49 16.39
CA ILE A 539 -8.73 7.61 15.96
C ILE A 539 -8.96 8.77 16.94
N GLN A 540 -7.89 9.21 17.61
CA GLN A 540 -7.94 10.28 18.61
C GLN A 540 -7.09 11.48 18.18
N PHE A 541 -7.74 12.59 17.81
CA PHE A 541 -7.14 13.87 17.46
C PHE A 541 -7.72 15.00 18.34
N PRO A 542 -7.39 15.01 19.65
CA PRO A 542 -8.06 15.87 20.61
C PRO A 542 -7.80 17.37 20.40
N SER A 543 -6.72 17.77 19.73
CA SER A 543 -6.43 19.19 19.42
C SER A 543 -6.88 19.64 18.02
N LEU A 544 -7.56 18.79 17.25
CA LEU A 544 -7.92 19.12 15.87
C LEU A 544 -8.90 20.30 15.85
N SER A 545 -8.51 21.42 15.22
CA SER A 545 -9.35 22.63 15.13
C SER A 545 -9.83 22.89 13.71
N THR A 546 -9.07 22.46 12.70
CA THR A 546 -9.43 22.67 11.28
C THR A 546 -9.15 21.44 10.43
N ALA A 547 -10.11 21.10 9.59
CA ALA A 547 -10.02 20.10 8.55
C ALA A 547 -10.54 20.70 7.24
N SER A 548 -9.70 20.72 6.20
CA SER A 548 -10.06 21.32 4.92
C SER A 548 -9.65 20.44 3.75
N GLY A 549 -10.61 20.08 2.91
CA GLY A 549 -10.40 19.39 1.64
C GLY A 549 -10.62 20.29 0.43
N LEU A 550 -10.65 19.67 -0.74
CA LEU A 550 -11.18 20.21 -2.00
C LEU A 550 -12.43 19.41 -2.40
N GLN A 551 -13.11 19.86 -3.45
CA GLN A 551 -14.13 19.06 -4.12
C GLN A 551 -13.60 18.46 -5.42
N LEU A 552 -13.78 17.15 -5.59
CA LEU A 552 -13.53 16.41 -6.81
C LEU A 552 -14.87 15.90 -7.35
N ASN A 553 -15.31 16.41 -8.51
CA ASN A 553 -16.62 16.09 -9.10
C ASN A 553 -17.81 16.28 -8.12
N GLY A 554 -17.74 17.32 -7.28
CA GLY A 554 -18.75 17.62 -6.26
C GLY A 554 -18.68 16.75 -4.99
N LEU A 555 -17.64 15.93 -4.84
CA LEU A 555 -17.38 15.10 -3.65
C LEU A 555 -16.17 15.63 -2.86
N PRO A 556 -16.23 15.67 -1.51
CA PRO A 556 -15.09 15.98 -0.65
C PRO A 556 -13.87 15.07 -0.87
N THR A 557 -12.68 15.65 -0.86
CA THR A 557 -11.40 14.92 -0.94
C THR A 557 -10.81 14.56 0.43
N LEU A 558 -11.43 15.02 1.52
CA LEU A 558 -11.11 14.61 2.89
C LEU A 558 -12.32 13.92 3.52
N LYS A 559 -12.13 12.67 3.96
CA LYS A 559 -13.18 11.83 4.53
C LYS A 559 -12.85 11.39 5.96
N PHE A 560 -13.85 11.41 6.82
CA PHE A 560 -13.85 10.82 8.16
C PHE A 560 -14.90 9.73 8.15
N ILE A 561 -14.50 8.48 8.34
CA ILE A 561 -15.35 7.31 8.18
C ILE A 561 -15.29 6.49 9.47
N ALA A 562 -16.41 6.42 10.18
CA ALA A 562 -16.56 5.51 11.32
C ALA A 562 -17.57 4.42 10.97
N SER A 563 -17.24 3.15 11.20
CA SER A 563 -18.11 2.03 10.85
C SER A 563 -18.06 0.87 11.86
N ASN A 564 -19.17 0.13 11.99
CA ASN A 564 -19.27 -1.11 12.77
C ASN A 564 -18.69 -1.03 14.20
N GLY A 565 -18.92 0.05 14.94
CA GLY A 565 -18.38 0.22 16.31
C GLY A 565 -17.11 1.06 16.40
N GLY A 566 -16.52 1.46 15.28
CA GLY A 566 -15.37 2.36 15.25
C GLY A 566 -15.70 3.77 15.74
N VAL A 567 -14.69 4.42 16.32
CA VAL A 567 -14.81 5.74 16.96
C VAL A 567 -13.76 6.71 16.42
N ILE A 568 -14.18 7.91 16.05
CA ILE A 568 -13.29 9.03 15.74
C ILE A 568 -13.56 10.14 16.76
N SER A 569 -12.59 10.38 17.65
CA SER A 569 -12.63 11.41 18.69
C SER A 569 -11.80 12.61 18.27
N LEU A 570 -12.44 13.77 18.09
CA LEU A 570 -11.84 15.01 17.62
C LEU A 570 -12.04 16.11 18.66
N SER A 571 -11.14 17.09 18.69
CA SER A 571 -11.39 18.37 19.36
C SER A 571 -11.67 18.30 20.88
N GLU A 572 -11.39 17.22 21.60
CA GLU A 572 -11.60 17.16 23.06
C GLU A 572 -10.86 18.26 23.85
N LEU A 573 -9.81 18.84 23.27
CA LEU A 573 -9.00 19.93 23.82
C LEU A 573 -9.16 21.25 23.05
N ALA A 574 -9.99 21.30 22.02
CA ALA A 574 -10.30 22.50 21.24
C ALA A 574 -11.77 22.91 21.42
N ALA A 575 -12.08 24.19 21.22
CA ALA A 575 -13.45 24.68 21.40
C ALA A 575 -14.40 24.25 20.27
N GLU A 576 -13.86 24.05 19.06
CA GLU A 576 -14.61 23.62 17.88
C GLU A 576 -13.68 23.02 16.81
N THR A 577 -14.20 22.10 15.99
CA THR A 577 -13.57 21.70 14.72
C THR A 577 -14.33 22.31 13.54
N LYS A 578 -13.63 23.06 12.68
CA LYS A 578 -14.17 23.54 11.40
C LYS A 578 -13.85 22.59 10.26
N PHE A 579 -14.89 22.18 9.54
CA PHE A 579 -14.83 21.30 8.38
C PHE A 579 -15.20 22.05 7.10
N SER A 580 -14.26 22.19 6.17
CA SER A 580 -14.50 22.75 4.84
C SER A 580 -14.25 21.69 3.77
N SER A 581 -15.20 21.47 2.87
CA SER A 581 -15.13 20.42 1.84
C SER A 581 -14.69 19.05 2.39
N CYS A 582 -15.29 18.64 3.51
CA CYS A 582 -15.04 17.35 4.18
C CYS A 582 -16.29 16.46 4.16
N ALA A 583 -16.13 15.15 4.07
CA ALA A 583 -17.21 14.19 4.29
C ALA A 583 -17.03 13.50 5.63
N LEU A 584 -18.02 13.56 6.50
CA LEU A 584 -18.15 12.78 7.71
C LEU A 584 -19.19 11.68 7.41
N GLU A 585 -18.75 10.44 7.41
CA GLU A 585 -19.55 9.28 7.01
C GLU A 585 -19.63 8.29 8.17
N LEU A 586 -20.85 7.98 8.59
CA LEU A 586 -21.14 7.05 9.69
C LEU A 586 -21.82 5.80 9.14
N TYR A 587 -21.31 4.62 9.46
CA TYR A 587 -21.88 3.34 9.04
C TYR A 587 -22.01 2.38 10.24
N GLY A 588 -22.96 2.66 11.12
CA GLY A 588 -23.32 1.85 12.27
C GLY A 588 -24.37 0.79 11.93
N GLY A 589 -24.24 -0.38 12.55
CA GLY A 589 -25.23 -1.45 12.51
C GLY A 589 -26.17 -1.44 13.73
N ALA A 590 -27.13 -2.36 13.78
CA ALA A 590 -28.13 -2.44 14.85
C ALA A 590 -27.54 -2.65 16.27
N VAL A 591 -26.37 -3.31 16.37
CA VAL A 591 -25.70 -3.63 17.64
C VAL A 591 -24.46 -2.76 17.86
N GLN A 592 -23.66 -2.56 16.80
CA GLN A 592 -22.40 -1.82 16.84
C GLN A 592 -22.58 -0.46 16.17
N ARG A 593 -22.74 0.58 17.01
CA ARG A 593 -22.91 1.95 16.53
C ARG A 593 -21.56 2.60 16.28
N ALA A 594 -21.41 3.29 15.15
CA ALA A 594 -20.24 4.09 14.82
C ALA A 594 -20.36 5.50 15.39
N TRP A 595 -19.23 6.11 15.78
CA TRP A 595 -19.19 7.41 16.45
C TRP A 595 -18.19 8.37 15.81
N ILE A 596 -18.62 9.61 15.63
CA ILE A 596 -17.74 10.77 15.51
C ILE A 596 -18.04 11.68 16.71
N ARG A 597 -17.01 12.04 17.47
CA ARG A 597 -17.12 12.87 18.67
C ARG A 597 -16.38 14.18 18.50
N THR A 598 -17.02 15.29 18.80
CA THR A 598 -16.39 16.61 18.88
C THR A 598 -17.25 17.51 19.74
N PRO A 599 -16.72 18.25 20.73
CA PRO A 599 -17.52 19.17 21.55
C PRO A 599 -18.40 20.11 20.72
N ARG A 600 -17.85 20.62 19.61
CA ARG A 600 -18.59 21.41 18.61
C ARG A 600 -18.03 21.19 17.21
N GLY A 601 -18.84 20.74 16.26
CA GLY A 601 -18.50 20.60 14.85
C GLY A 601 -19.14 21.71 14.02
N VAL A 602 -18.36 22.38 13.17
CA VAL A 602 -18.82 23.43 12.26
C VAL A 602 -18.59 22.98 10.82
N LEU A 603 -19.66 22.60 10.12
CA LEU A 603 -19.63 22.21 8.71
C LEU A 603 -19.92 23.43 7.83
N ILE A 604 -19.01 23.73 6.91
CA ILE A 604 -19.14 24.82 5.94
C ILE A 604 -18.80 24.36 4.52
N SER A 605 -19.15 25.15 3.51
CA SER A 605 -18.68 25.10 2.13
C SER A 605 -18.32 23.71 1.61
N GLY A 606 -19.34 22.98 1.17
CA GLY A 606 -19.17 21.68 0.52
C GLY A 606 -18.94 20.51 1.46
N SER A 607 -18.96 20.73 2.78
CA SER A 607 -18.88 19.66 3.77
C SER A 607 -20.20 18.91 3.94
N LYS A 608 -20.12 17.63 4.30
CA LYS A 608 -21.28 16.76 4.48
C LYS A 608 -21.14 15.87 5.71
N LEU A 609 -22.21 15.69 6.49
CA LEU A 609 -22.35 14.64 7.50
C LEU A 609 -23.45 13.68 7.05
N THR A 610 -23.11 12.40 6.83
CA THR A 610 -24.06 11.42 6.31
C THR A 610 -23.94 10.04 6.93
N GLY A 611 -25.03 9.26 6.85
CA GLY A 611 -25.02 7.82 7.13
C GLY A 611 -25.89 7.41 8.32
N SER A 612 -25.50 6.34 9.01
CA SER A 612 -26.16 5.85 10.23
C SER A 612 -25.17 5.73 11.38
N GLY A 613 -25.46 6.30 12.55
CA GLY A 613 -24.54 6.32 13.69
C GLY A 613 -24.76 7.51 14.61
N HIS A 614 -23.77 7.79 15.46
CA HIS A 614 -23.79 8.91 16.41
C HIS A 614 -22.79 9.98 16.03
N PHE A 615 -23.27 11.23 16.03
CA PHE A 615 -22.44 12.41 16.13
C PHE A 615 -22.61 12.98 17.54
N GLU A 616 -21.54 12.95 18.33
CA GLU A 616 -21.55 13.39 19.73
C GLU A 616 -20.98 14.80 19.84
N GLY A 617 -21.81 15.71 20.38
CA GLY A 617 -21.53 17.13 20.60
C GLY A 617 -22.34 18.06 19.68
N ASP A 618 -22.10 19.37 19.82
CA ASP A 618 -22.91 20.38 19.14
C ASP A 618 -22.56 20.45 17.65
N LEU A 619 -23.56 20.69 16.80
CA LEU A 619 -23.41 20.73 15.35
C LEU A 619 -23.93 22.04 14.78
N VAL A 620 -23.05 22.76 14.08
CA VAL A 620 -23.42 23.93 13.27
C VAL A 620 -23.16 23.60 11.81
N PHE A 621 -24.10 23.90 10.93
CA PHE A 621 -23.88 23.75 9.49
C PHE A 621 -24.58 24.85 8.68
N ASP A 622 -23.82 25.43 7.74
CA ASP A 622 -24.24 26.55 6.90
C ASP A 622 -23.49 26.53 5.55
N ASP A 623 -23.66 27.55 4.71
CA ASP A 623 -22.86 27.79 3.49
C ASP A 623 -22.75 26.58 2.55
N GLY A 624 -23.87 25.95 2.20
CA GLY A 624 -23.91 24.78 1.31
C GLY A 624 -23.44 23.48 1.96
N ALA A 625 -23.27 23.44 3.28
CA ALA A 625 -23.06 22.21 4.03
C ALA A 625 -24.34 21.36 4.09
N GLN A 626 -24.17 20.05 4.14
CA GLN A 626 -25.29 19.10 4.12
C GLN A 626 -25.22 18.14 5.30
N VAL A 627 -26.33 17.94 6.01
CA VAL A 627 -26.45 16.96 7.10
C VAL A 627 -27.62 16.05 6.82
N GLY A 628 -27.45 14.73 6.88
CA GLY A 628 -28.57 13.89 6.52
C GLY A 628 -28.32 12.40 6.34
N VAL A 629 -29.36 11.68 5.96
CA VAL A 629 -29.28 10.26 5.62
C VAL A 629 -29.56 10.10 4.14
N LYS A 630 -28.51 9.78 3.38
CA LYS A 630 -28.57 9.48 1.95
C LYS A 630 -28.09 8.06 1.72
N HIS A 631 -28.92 7.20 1.15
CA HIS A 631 -28.56 5.78 1.01
C HIS A 631 -28.70 5.26 -0.42
N ARG A 632 -27.68 4.53 -0.89
CA ARG A 632 -27.75 3.57 -2.01
C ARG A 632 -27.17 2.23 -1.55
N GLY A 633 -27.99 1.26 -1.13
CA GLY A 633 -27.58 -0.16 -0.99
C GLY A 633 -28.17 -0.96 0.19
N ALA A 634 -29.24 -1.73 -0.07
CA ALA A 634 -29.85 -2.83 0.71
C ALA A 634 -29.72 -2.94 2.26
N GLN A 635 -30.90 -2.85 2.92
CA GLN A 635 -31.32 -3.49 4.17
C GLN A 635 -30.46 -3.32 5.45
N GLN A 636 -30.82 -2.35 6.30
CA GLN A 636 -30.88 -2.59 7.75
C GLN A 636 -32.09 -1.86 8.37
N SER A 637 -32.85 -2.61 9.17
CA SER A 637 -34.06 -2.21 9.88
C SER A 637 -33.72 -1.54 11.21
N VAL A 638 -33.30 -0.28 11.19
CA VAL A 638 -33.10 0.53 12.41
C VAL A 638 -34.03 1.73 12.36
N THR A 639 -34.82 1.93 13.42
CA THR A 639 -35.89 2.93 13.56
C THR A 639 -35.40 4.38 13.65
N ASP A 640 -34.17 4.59 14.14
CA ASP A 640 -33.44 5.87 14.16
C ASP A 640 -32.10 5.67 13.42
N LYS A 641 -31.82 6.43 12.37
CA LYS A 641 -30.62 6.21 11.53
C LYS A 641 -29.43 7.06 11.95
N LEU A 642 -29.59 8.39 11.99
CA LEU A 642 -28.54 9.33 12.43
C LEU A 642 -28.94 9.98 13.75
N PHE A 643 -28.09 9.85 14.76
CA PHE A 643 -28.24 10.49 16.06
C PHE A 643 -27.29 11.69 16.16
N LEU A 644 -27.84 12.86 16.46
CA LEU A 644 -27.12 14.08 16.78
C LEU A 644 -27.32 14.32 18.27
N ASP A 645 -26.31 13.99 19.09
CA ASP A 645 -26.48 13.90 20.54
C ASP A 645 -26.39 15.27 21.26
N GLY A 646 -25.95 16.32 20.57
CA GLY A 646 -25.88 17.70 21.08
C GLY A 646 -26.90 18.66 20.48
N GLU A 647 -26.66 19.96 20.65
CA GLU A 647 -27.45 21.02 20.00
C GLU A 647 -27.18 21.09 18.49
N VAL A 648 -28.17 21.49 17.71
CA VAL A 648 -28.04 21.62 16.25
C VAL A 648 -28.46 23.01 15.80
N GLN A 649 -27.59 23.68 15.03
CA GLN A 649 -27.86 24.97 14.40
C GLN A 649 -27.68 24.88 12.89
N GLN A 650 -28.79 24.97 12.17
CA GLN A 650 -28.83 25.08 10.72
C GLN A 650 -28.92 26.55 10.31
N GLY A 651 -27.86 27.07 9.69
CA GLY A 651 -27.89 28.39 9.05
C GLY A 651 -28.68 28.38 7.74
N ARG A 652 -28.95 29.56 7.16
CA ARG A 652 -29.79 29.71 5.96
C ARG A 652 -29.23 28.99 4.72
N GLY A 653 -27.92 28.87 4.61
CA GLY A 653 -27.25 28.15 3.52
C GLY A 653 -27.07 26.65 3.79
N GLY A 654 -27.39 26.15 4.98
CA GLY A 654 -27.30 24.73 5.34
C GLY A 654 -28.48 23.91 4.81
N THR A 655 -28.24 22.64 4.45
CA THR A 655 -29.29 21.72 3.98
C THR A 655 -29.39 20.46 4.84
N PHE A 656 -30.59 20.14 5.30
CA PHE A 656 -30.91 18.79 5.77
C PHE A 656 -31.28 17.89 4.59
N GLU A 657 -30.63 16.75 4.42
CA GLU A 657 -31.00 15.73 3.40
C GLU A 657 -31.63 14.50 4.07
N VAL A 658 -32.86 14.16 3.70
CA VAL A 658 -33.57 13.01 4.27
C VAL A 658 -34.15 12.14 3.15
N THR A 659 -34.04 10.82 3.30
CA THR A 659 -34.60 9.86 2.33
C THR A 659 -35.81 9.16 2.96
N MET A 660 -36.90 9.01 2.20
CA MET A 660 -38.05 8.19 2.61
C MET A 660 -37.85 6.72 2.20
N PHE A 661 -37.84 5.78 3.15
CA PHE A 661 -37.44 4.37 2.96
C PHE A 661 -38.59 3.34 2.92
N ASP A 662 -38.23 2.14 2.49
CA ASP A 662 -38.97 0.87 2.59
C ASP A 662 -38.47 0.04 3.79
N ALA A 663 -39.36 -0.48 4.63
CA ALA A 663 -39.05 -1.61 5.50
C ALA A 663 -39.44 -2.91 4.78
N THR A 664 -38.42 -3.65 4.32
CA THR A 664 -38.40 -5.04 3.86
C THR A 664 -39.59 -5.93 4.24
N ASP A 665 -39.93 -5.94 5.53
CA ASP A 665 -40.66 -7.04 6.16
C ASP A 665 -41.60 -6.59 7.31
N ALA A 666 -42.08 -5.34 7.34
CA ALA A 666 -42.98 -4.86 8.40
C ALA A 666 -44.40 -4.53 7.88
N PRO A 667 -45.48 -5.11 8.44
CA PRO A 667 -46.85 -5.00 7.91
C PRO A 667 -47.58 -3.68 8.31
N SER A 668 -46.87 -2.58 8.49
CA SER A 668 -47.47 -1.26 8.80
C SER A 668 -46.51 -0.13 8.37
N PRO A 669 -47.00 1.09 8.09
CA PRO A 669 -46.15 2.26 7.83
C PRO A 669 -45.43 2.67 9.12
N ILE A 670 -44.41 1.91 9.51
CA ILE A 670 -43.61 2.18 10.70
C ILE A 670 -42.58 3.25 10.34
N GLN A 671 -42.85 4.45 10.83
CA GLN A 671 -41.93 5.51 11.25
C GLN A 671 -40.45 5.09 11.26
N LEU A 672 -39.69 5.41 10.21
CA LEU A 672 -38.24 5.41 10.26
C LEU A 672 -37.79 6.86 10.45
N ARG A 673 -37.55 7.26 11.70
CA ARG A 673 -36.92 8.54 12.00
C ARG A 673 -35.55 8.55 11.32
N GLN A 674 -35.36 9.48 10.40
CA GLN A 674 -34.09 9.58 9.68
C GLN A 674 -33.04 10.22 10.56
N VAL A 675 -33.44 11.28 11.28
CA VAL A 675 -32.56 12.03 12.18
C VAL A 675 -33.22 12.17 13.54
N LYS A 676 -32.47 11.90 14.60
CA LYS A 676 -32.85 12.23 15.97
C LYS A 676 -31.84 13.23 16.52
N ILE A 677 -32.35 14.36 16.99
CA ILE A 677 -31.59 15.41 17.67
C ILE A 677 -31.92 15.29 19.16
N ALA A 678 -30.91 15.11 20.01
CA ALA A 678 -31.13 15.03 21.45
C ALA A 678 -31.11 16.41 22.14
N GLY A 679 -30.55 17.45 21.50
CA GLY A 679 -30.56 18.83 22.01
C GLY A 679 -31.61 19.74 21.38
N GLU A 680 -31.44 21.05 21.61
CA GLU A 680 -32.20 22.11 20.92
C GLU A 680 -31.84 22.15 19.43
N ALA A 681 -32.85 22.21 18.57
CA ALA A 681 -32.69 22.38 17.12
C ALA A 681 -33.08 23.80 16.70
N ARG A 682 -32.12 24.58 16.17
CA ARG A 682 -32.38 25.88 15.52
C ARG A 682 -32.36 25.70 14.02
N ILE A 683 -33.50 25.92 13.37
CA ILE A 683 -33.73 25.62 11.96
C ILE A 683 -34.05 26.89 11.19
N ALA A 684 -33.28 27.18 10.13
CA ALA A 684 -33.51 28.33 9.26
C ALA A 684 -33.19 28.06 7.77
N GLY A 685 -32.69 26.87 7.43
CA GLY A 685 -32.20 26.54 6.09
C GLY A 685 -33.14 25.64 5.29
N ARG A 686 -32.57 24.92 4.33
CA ARG A 686 -33.29 24.04 3.41
C ARG A 686 -33.53 22.63 3.97
N LEU A 687 -34.70 22.06 3.67
CA LEU A 687 -34.95 20.61 3.76
C LEU A 687 -35.03 20.00 2.35
N ALA A 688 -34.21 18.99 2.08
CA ALA A 688 -34.22 18.22 0.84
C ALA A 688 -34.67 16.79 1.09
N VAL A 689 -35.75 16.39 0.41
CA VAL A 689 -36.40 15.08 0.58
C VAL A 689 -36.18 14.23 -0.66
N ASP A 690 -35.51 13.09 -0.51
CA ASP A 690 -35.36 12.09 -1.56
C ASP A 690 -36.45 11.01 -1.43
N GLN A 691 -37.35 10.95 -2.42
CA GLN A 691 -38.48 10.02 -2.43
C GLN A 691 -38.12 8.69 -3.10
N PHE A 692 -37.48 7.79 -2.34
CA PHE A 692 -37.10 6.46 -2.84
C PHE A 692 -38.33 5.54 -3.06
N ARG A 693 -39.36 5.61 -2.21
CA ARG A 693 -40.71 5.03 -2.46
C ARG A 693 -41.74 6.10 -2.82
N THR A 694 -42.80 5.69 -3.52
CA THR A 694 -44.00 6.53 -3.71
C THR A 694 -44.69 6.73 -2.35
N ALA A 695 -45.01 7.98 -2.05
CA ALA A 695 -45.91 8.36 -0.98
C ALA A 695 -47.24 7.57 -1.04
N VAL A 696 -47.83 7.28 0.12
CA VAL A 696 -49.19 6.73 0.24
C VAL A 696 -50.10 7.85 0.72
N LEU A 697 -51.29 8.01 0.14
CA LEU A 697 -52.24 9.06 0.48
C LEU A 697 -52.68 9.00 1.95
N GLN A 698 -52.76 10.16 2.63
CA GLN A 698 -53.20 10.33 4.03
C GLN A 698 -52.32 9.61 5.08
N GLU A 699 -51.05 9.42 4.78
CA GLU A 699 -50.05 8.88 5.70
C GLU A 699 -49.13 9.97 6.24
N ASN A 700 -48.56 9.71 7.42
CA ASN A 700 -47.65 10.62 8.11
C ASN A 700 -46.24 10.02 8.15
N TYR A 701 -45.25 10.78 7.68
CA TYR A 701 -43.84 10.39 7.66
C TYR A 701 -43.07 11.23 8.67
N GLU A 702 -42.72 10.63 9.81
CA GLU A 702 -41.85 11.26 10.81
C GLU A 702 -40.40 11.20 10.34
N LEU A 703 -39.81 12.35 10.02
CA LEU A 703 -38.46 12.42 9.44
C LEU A 703 -37.41 12.83 10.46
N ILE A 704 -37.72 13.84 11.26
CA ILE A 704 -36.80 14.40 12.27
C ILE A 704 -37.54 14.47 13.60
N SER A 705 -36.84 14.09 14.67
CA SER A 705 -37.30 14.30 16.05
C SER A 705 -36.25 15.08 16.83
N TRP A 706 -36.71 15.90 17.78
CA TRP A 706 -35.89 16.77 18.59
C TRP A 706 -36.48 16.95 19.98
N ASP A 707 -35.66 17.34 20.96
CA ASP A 707 -36.12 17.69 22.31
C ASP A 707 -36.90 19.02 22.30
N SER A 708 -36.39 20.01 21.56
CA SER A 708 -37.06 21.28 21.27
C SER A 708 -36.62 21.82 19.90
N VAL A 709 -37.46 22.67 19.30
CA VAL A 709 -37.15 23.35 18.03
C VAL A 709 -37.46 24.84 18.11
N GLU A 710 -36.53 25.65 17.58
CA GLU A 710 -36.71 27.07 17.29
C GLU A 710 -36.55 27.29 15.78
N GLY A 711 -37.47 28.05 15.19
CA GLY A 711 -37.48 28.32 13.75
C GLY A 711 -38.13 27.22 12.90
N GLU A 712 -38.09 27.41 11.59
CA GLU A 712 -38.75 26.60 10.57
C GLU A 712 -37.85 26.55 9.31
N PHE A 713 -37.98 25.48 8.53
CA PHE A 713 -37.30 25.40 7.23
C PHE A 713 -37.79 26.52 6.31
N SER A 714 -36.85 27.23 5.69
CA SER A 714 -37.13 28.34 4.78
C SER A 714 -37.30 27.90 3.33
N GLU A 715 -36.70 26.77 2.96
CA GLU A 715 -36.76 26.20 1.62
C GLU A 715 -37.02 24.70 1.68
N PHE A 716 -37.81 24.19 0.74
CA PHE A 716 -38.06 22.76 0.57
C PHE A 716 -37.73 22.29 -0.84
N SER A 717 -37.32 21.02 -0.96
CA SER A 717 -37.18 20.39 -2.27
C SER A 717 -37.53 18.91 -2.21
N GLY A 718 -38.06 18.39 -3.31
CA GLY A 718 -38.49 17.00 -3.40
C GLY A 718 -39.81 16.73 -2.69
N LEU A 719 -40.68 17.73 -2.54
CA LEU A 719 -42.02 17.57 -1.97
C LEU A 719 -43.10 17.17 -2.99
N ASN A 720 -42.85 17.36 -4.29
CA ASN A 720 -43.74 16.87 -5.34
C ASN A 720 -43.77 15.34 -5.33
N GLY A 721 -44.85 14.77 -4.80
CA GLY A 721 -45.01 13.33 -4.66
C GLY A 721 -45.13 12.64 -6.01
N LYS A 722 -44.60 11.41 -6.10
CA LYS A 722 -44.91 10.53 -7.24
C LYS A 722 -46.42 10.17 -7.22
N ASN A 723 -47.01 9.92 -8.39
CA ASN A 723 -48.40 9.48 -8.57
C ASN A 723 -49.51 10.50 -8.23
N GLY A 724 -49.26 11.79 -8.40
CA GLY A 724 -50.29 12.83 -8.17
C GLY A 724 -50.58 13.07 -6.69
N LEU A 725 -49.57 12.86 -5.85
CA LEU A 725 -49.60 13.17 -4.43
C LEU A 725 -48.65 14.34 -4.14
N GLU A 726 -48.85 15.01 -3.04
CA GLU A 726 -47.98 16.06 -2.52
C GLU A 726 -47.58 15.74 -1.07
N LEU A 727 -46.34 16.05 -0.70
CA LEU A 727 -45.86 16.00 0.68
C LEU A 727 -45.96 17.39 1.32
N LYS A 728 -46.78 17.51 2.36
CA LYS A 728 -47.03 18.76 3.08
C LYS A 728 -46.24 18.79 4.39
N PRO A 729 -45.34 19.80 4.60
CA PRO A 729 -44.65 20.00 5.87
C PRO A 729 -45.63 20.27 7.02
N SER A 730 -45.40 19.64 8.18
CA SER A 730 -46.19 19.85 9.39
C SER A 730 -45.31 20.01 10.62
N TYR A 731 -45.56 21.11 11.34
CA TYR A 731 -44.96 21.46 12.65
C TYR A 731 -45.99 21.39 13.78
N ALA A 732 -47.06 20.60 13.60
CA ALA A 732 -48.12 20.48 14.59
C ALA A 732 -47.63 19.86 15.91
N ASP A 733 -46.61 18.99 15.83
CA ASP A 733 -45.95 18.38 16.98
C ASP A 733 -44.67 19.18 17.33
N PRO A 734 -44.54 19.74 18.55
CA PRO A 734 -43.35 20.50 18.94
C PRO A 734 -42.07 19.66 19.02
N GLN A 735 -42.16 18.33 19.04
CA GLN A 735 -41.01 17.42 19.15
C GLN A 735 -40.67 16.69 17.84
N ARG A 736 -41.47 16.89 16.78
CA ARG A 736 -41.34 16.10 15.55
C ARG A 736 -41.63 16.93 14.30
N PHE A 737 -40.81 16.75 13.29
CA PHE A 737 -41.12 17.15 11.93
C PHE A 737 -41.76 16.00 11.17
N VAL A 738 -42.96 16.26 10.64
CA VAL A 738 -43.75 15.28 9.90
C VAL A 738 -44.05 15.80 8.50
N LEU A 739 -43.90 14.95 7.49
CA LEU A 739 -44.54 15.16 6.20
C LEU A 739 -45.85 14.39 6.16
N THR A 740 -46.94 15.09 5.86
CA THR A 740 -48.23 14.45 5.58
C THR A 740 -48.43 14.35 4.09
N THR A 741 -49.17 13.36 3.62
CA THR A 741 -49.47 13.19 2.20
C THR A 741 -50.89 13.60 1.85
N ASP A 742 -51.01 14.34 0.77
CA ASP A 742 -52.30 14.73 0.19
C ASP A 742 -52.32 14.51 -1.32
N LEU A 743 -53.47 14.69 -1.95
CA LEU A 743 -53.57 14.77 -3.40
C LEU A 743 -52.85 16.04 -3.89
N ALA A 744 -52.08 15.91 -4.97
CA ALA A 744 -51.47 17.05 -5.66
C ALA A 744 -52.59 17.82 -6.39
N VAL A 745 -53.15 18.82 -5.71
CA VAL A 745 -54.19 19.70 -6.24
C VAL A 745 -53.56 21.06 -6.47
N PRO A 746 -53.70 21.67 -7.67
CA PRO A 746 -53.14 23.00 -7.89
C PRO A 746 -53.73 24.04 -6.92
N PRO A 747 -52.91 24.96 -6.39
CA PRO A 747 -53.39 25.98 -5.48
C PRO A 747 -54.51 26.84 -6.06
N SER A 748 -55.45 27.22 -5.20
CA SER A 748 -56.59 28.08 -5.52
C SER A 748 -56.81 29.12 -4.43
N VAL A 749 -57.48 30.23 -4.76
CA VAL A 749 -57.81 31.27 -3.78
C VAL A 749 -59.07 30.87 -3.00
N LEU A 750 -58.94 30.74 -1.68
CA LEU A 750 -60.05 30.45 -0.76
C LEU A 750 -60.68 31.71 -0.16
N GLY A 751 -59.90 32.78 -0.02
CA GLY A 751 -60.35 34.02 0.59
C GLY A 751 -59.60 35.22 0.04
N TYR A 752 -60.23 36.39 0.07
CA TYR A 752 -59.63 37.65 -0.34
C TYR A 752 -60.34 38.80 0.37
N THR A 753 -59.63 39.89 0.60
CA THR A 753 -60.21 41.12 1.14
C THR A 753 -59.68 42.33 0.39
N PRO A 754 -60.51 43.33 0.06
CA PRO A 754 -61.95 43.40 0.29
C PRO A 754 -62.76 42.43 -0.60
N VAL A 755 -63.89 41.93 -0.10
CA VAL A 755 -64.72 40.91 -0.80
C VAL A 755 -65.69 41.55 -1.79
N SER A 756 -66.34 42.66 -1.42
CA SER A 756 -67.36 43.32 -2.25
C SER A 756 -67.38 44.83 -2.09
N GLU A 757 -67.35 45.34 -0.86
CA GLU A 757 -67.29 46.77 -0.57
C GLU A 757 -66.18 47.04 0.45
N ALA A 758 -65.46 48.14 0.24
CA ALA A 758 -64.56 48.73 1.21
C ALA A 758 -65.00 50.17 1.45
N SER A 759 -64.93 50.63 2.70
CA SER A 759 -65.27 52.00 3.06
C SER A 759 -64.06 52.80 3.51
N GLY A 760 -63.89 54.01 2.98
CA GLY A 760 -62.75 54.87 3.31
C GLY A 760 -61.57 54.68 2.37
N LEU A 761 -60.36 54.55 2.92
CA LEU A 761 -59.10 54.41 2.19
C LEU A 761 -58.69 52.94 2.14
N VAL A 762 -58.21 52.47 0.98
CA VAL A 762 -57.66 51.10 0.82
C VAL A 762 -56.25 51.20 0.25
N ASP A 763 -55.28 50.66 0.97
CA ASP A 763 -53.85 50.65 0.66
C ASP A 763 -53.25 49.23 0.57
N ALA A 764 -54.06 48.20 0.80
CA ALA A 764 -53.68 46.83 0.58
C ALA A 764 -54.89 45.96 0.25
N VAL A 765 -54.64 44.88 -0.47
CA VAL A 765 -55.56 43.74 -0.57
C VAL A 765 -54.91 42.51 0.04
N SER A 766 -55.71 41.59 0.56
CA SER A 766 -55.19 40.30 1.04
C SER A 766 -55.79 39.14 0.27
N VAL A 767 -55.01 38.07 0.13
CA VAL A 767 -55.45 36.81 -0.46
C VAL A 767 -55.03 35.65 0.43
N THR A 768 -55.91 34.66 0.55
CA THR A 768 -55.67 33.39 1.21
C THR A 768 -55.82 32.25 0.20
N PHE A 769 -54.78 31.45 0.03
CA PHE A 769 -54.71 30.27 -0.83
C PHE A 769 -55.20 29.00 -0.11
N SER A 770 -55.49 27.95 -0.89
CA SER A 770 -55.91 26.62 -0.42
C SER A 770 -54.83 25.87 0.34
N GLU A 771 -53.57 26.26 0.14
CA GLU A 771 -52.41 25.69 0.79
C GLU A 771 -51.29 26.72 0.91
N SER A 772 -50.18 26.29 1.50
CA SER A 772 -48.99 27.11 1.67
C SER A 772 -48.28 27.30 0.34
N MET A 773 -48.05 28.56 -0.03
CA MET A 773 -47.37 28.95 -1.27
C MET A 773 -45.87 29.17 -1.03
N LEU A 774 -45.05 29.07 -2.06
CA LEU A 774 -43.66 29.55 -2.03
C LEU A 774 -43.67 31.09 -2.03
N PRO A 775 -43.28 31.77 -0.92
CA PRO A 775 -43.39 33.22 -0.85
C PRO A 775 -42.50 33.95 -1.87
N GLU A 776 -41.34 33.38 -2.19
CA GLU A 776 -40.38 33.97 -3.16
C GLU A 776 -40.90 33.94 -4.61
N GLU A 777 -41.86 33.05 -4.90
CA GLU A 777 -42.50 32.91 -6.21
C GLU A 777 -43.78 33.75 -6.31
N PHE A 778 -44.14 34.52 -5.26
CA PHE A 778 -45.26 35.46 -5.32
C PHE A 778 -44.74 36.90 -5.29
N THR A 779 -44.55 37.48 -6.47
CA THR A 779 -43.96 38.82 -6.65
C THR A 779 -44.98 39.84 -7.13
N ALA A 780 -44.62 41.12 -7.15
CA ALA A 780 -45.45 42.17 -7.73
C ALA A 780 -45.81 41.91 -9.21
N ALA A 781 -44.99 41.13 -9.94
CA ALA A 781 -45.26 40.77 -11.34
C ALA A 781 -46.46 39.83 -11.51
N ASP A 782 -46.83 39.10 -10.45
CA ASP A 782 -47.95 38.17 -10.42
C ASP A 782 -49.28 38.85 -10.08
N VAL A 783 -49.27 40.17 -9.87
CA VAL A 783 -50.42 40.95 -9.43
C VAL A 783 -50.72 42.10 -10.40
N VAL A 784 -51.98 42.22 -10.79
CA VAL A 784 -52.50 43.38 -11.54
C VAL A 784 -53.71 43.93 -10.81
N ILE A 785 -53.60 45.15 -10.29
CA ILE A 785 -54.73 45.91 -9.75
C ILE A 785 -55.07 47.04 -10.72
N LYS A 786 -56.35 47.23 -11.05
CA LYS A 786 -56.85 48.33 -11.87
C LYS A 786 -57.83 49.19 -11.09
N ASP A 787 -57.72 50.50 -11.29
CA ASP A 787 -58.64 51.49 -10.74
C ASP A 787 -59.97 51.57 -11.53
N PRO A 788 -60.95 52.39 -11.09
CA PRO A 788 -62.23 52.55 -11.79
C PRO A 788 -62.12 53.15 -13.20
N ALA A 789 -61.01 53.81 -13.55
CA ALA A 789 -60.74 54.29 -14.91
C ALA A 789 -60.12 53.21 -15.81
N GLY A 790 -59.71 52.09 -15.23
CA GLY A 790 -59.06 50.96 -15.91
C GLY A 790 -57.53 51.04 -15.94
N ASP A 791 -56.95 52.04 -15.27
CA ASP A 791 -55.51 52.24 -15.18
C ASP A 791 -54.90 51.30 -14.12
N ALA A 792 -53.71 50.77 -14.38
CA ALA A 792 -53.03 49.86 -13.47
C ALA A 792 -52.42 50.60 -12.27
N ILE A 793 -52.60 50.04 -11.08
CA ILE A 793 -52.05 50.53 -9.82
C ILE A 793 -50.75 49.77 -9.55
N PRO A 794 -49.61 50.48 -9.40
CA PRO A 794 -48.37 49.85 -8.96
C PRO A 794 -48.53 49.25 -7.56
N VAL A 795 -48.15 47.98 -7.42
CA VAL A 795 -48.12 47.26 -6.15
C VAL A 795 -46.67 47.03 -5.69
N LEU A 796 -46.49 46.80 -4.41
CA LEU A 796 -45.26 46.25 -3.86
C LEU A 796 -45.31 44.72 -3.89
N ASP A 797 -44.16 44.08 -3.65
CA ASP A 797 -44.12 42.63 -3.53
C ASP A 797 -45.07 42.16 -2.42
N PRO A 798 -45.90 41.14 -2.70
CA PRO A 798 -46.76 40.52 -1.70
C PRO A 798 -45.97 40.07 -0.49
N VAL A 799 -46.46 40.40 0.71
CA VAL A 799 -45.85 40.06 1.98
C VAL A 799 -46.70 38.98 2.65
N ALA A 800 -46.10 37.85 3.00
CA ALA A 800 -46.79 36.83 3.77
C ALA A 800 -47.22 37.39 5.15
N ASP A 801 -48.44 37.07 5.59
CA ASP A 801 -48.96 37.53 6.89
C ASP A 801 -48.13 36.97 8.06
N PRO A 802 -47.47 37.81 8.88
CA PRO A 802 -46.51 37.37 9.89
C PRO A 802 -47.17 36.61 11.07
N ILE A 803 -48.50 36.64 11.20
CA ILE A 803 -49.21 35.95 12.29
C ILE A 803 -49.30 34.43 12.07
N ASN A 804 -48.99 33.92 10.86
CA ASN A 804 -49.04 32.48 10.54
C ASN A 804 -47.83 32.03 9.69
N LEU A 805 -46.60 32.23 10.16
CA LEU A 805 -45.40 31.72 9.47
C LEU A 805 -45.42 30.19 9.24
N ARG A 806 -46.20 29.46 10.05
CA ARG A 806 -46.40 27.99 9.95
C ARG A 806 -47.25 27.53 8.76
N SER A 807 -47.93 28.44 8.07
CA SER A 807 -48.67 28.18 6.84
C SER A 807 -48.68 29.44 5.98
N VAL A 808 -47.77 29.54 5.02
CA VAL A 808 -47.63 30.68 4.10
C VAL A 808 -48.77 30.67 3.06
N SER A 809 -50.01 30.64 3.51
CA SER A 809 -51.20 30.61 2.66
C SER A 809 -51.85 31.99 2.53
N LYS A 810 -51.49 32.96 3.37
CA LYS A 810 -52.08 34.31 3.36
C LYS A 810 -51.02 35.37 3.05
N PHE A 811 -51.34 36.22 2.08
CA PHE A 811 -50.50 37.31 1.63
C PHE A 811 -51.24 38.64 1.66
N ILE A 812 -50.51 39.69 2.02
CA ILE A 812 -50.92 41.08 1.96
C ILE A 812 -50.19 41.71 0.79
N ILE A 813 -50.93 42.35 -0.10
CA ILE A 813 -50.44 42.98 -1.32
C ILE A 813 -50.56 44.50 -1.10
N PRO A 814 -49.48 45.19 -0.75
CA PRO A 814 -49.51 46.62 -0.48
C PRO A 814 -49.48 47.42 -1.78
N PHE A 815 -50.16 48.57 -1.79
CA PHE A 815 -50.09 49.56 -2.86
C PHE A 815 -50.37 50.95 -2.33
N ARG A 816 -50.21 51.97 -3.18
CA ARG A 816 -50.54 53.33 -2.77
C ARG A 816 -52.04 53.46 -2.50
N ALA A 817 -52.35 53.93 -1.29
CA ALA A 817 -53.70 54.26 -0.84
C ALA A 817 -54.63 54.83 -1.93
N GLN A 818 -55.78 54.21 -2.08
CA GLN A 818 -56.84 54.55 -3.02
C GLN A 818 -58.03 55.15 -2.29
N THR A 819 -58.58 56.24 -2.85
CA THR A 819 -59.73 56.97 -2.31
C THR A 819 -60.79 57.28 -3.38
N ASN A 820 -60.53 56.95 -4.66
CA ASN A 820 -61.46 57.21 -5.73
C ASN A 820 -62.61 56.21 -5.67
N HIS A 821 -63.83 56.70 -5.67
CA HIS A 821 -64.99 55.81 -5.61
C HIS A 821 -65.13 55.04 -6.93
N GLY A 822 -65.55 53.79 -6.83
CA GLY A 822 -65.85 52.95 -7.98
C GLY A 822 -65.28 51.55 -7.86
N THR A 823 -65.40 50.79 -8.95
CA THR A 823 -65.02 49.39 -9.00
C THR A 823 -63.53 49.24 -9.29
N TYR A 824 -62.81 48.63 -8.36
CA TYR A 824 -61.43 48.19 -8.54
C TYR A 824 -61.43 46.73 -8.99
N THR A 825 -60.52 46.36 -9.90
CA THR A 825 -60.33 44.97 -10.34
C THR A 825 -58.96 44.48 -9.91
N VAL A 826 -58.89 43.33 -9.25
CA VAL A 826 -57.62 42.68 -8.88
C VAL A 826 -57.51 41.36 -9.62
N VAL A 827 -56.33 41.07 -10.16
CA VAL A 827 -55.98 39.80 -10.79
C VAL A 827 -54.66 39.33 -10.19
N ILE A 828 -54.60 38.05 -9.81
CA ILE A 828 -53.37 37.40 -9.34
C ILE A 828 -53.09 36.10 -10.09
N GLY A 829 -51.83 35.70 -10.24
CA GLY A 829 -51.41 34.45 -10.90
C GLY A 829 -51.34 34.53 -12.44
N PRO A 830 -51.24 33.39 -13.16
CA PRO A 830 -51.47 32.01 -12.74
C PRO A 830 -50.25 31.23 -12.22
N ASN A 831 -49.02 31.72 -12.36
CA ASN A 831 -47.83 30.88 -12.20
C ASN A 831 -47.21 30.90 -10.79
N ILE A 832 -47.99 31.28 -9.77
CA ILE A 832 -47.52 31.28 -8.38
C ILE A 832 -47.44 29.82 -7.91
N LEU A 833 -46.27 29.39 -7.44
CA LEU A 833 -45.98 28.01 -7.07
C LEU A 833 -46.25 27.74 -5.57
N ASP A 834 -46.66 26.51 -5.24
CA ASP A 834 -46.60 25.98 -3.87
C ASP A 834 -45.24 25.36 -3.52
N PHE A 835 -45.07 24.92 -2.27
CA PHE A 835 -43.82 24.28 -1.79
C PHE A 835 -43.48 22.95 -2.50
N ALA A 836 -44.42 22.35 -3.22
CA ALA A 836 -44.18 21.19 -4.08
C ALA A 836 -43.89 21.57 -5.55
N GLY A 837 -43.89 22.86 -5.88
CA GLY A 837 -43.64 23.37 -7.23
C GLY A 837 -44.83 23.19 -8.17
N ILE A 838 -46.05 23.08 -7.65
CA ILE A 838 -47.28 23.03 -8.45
C ILE A 838 -47.80 24.48 -8.61
N PRO A 839 -48.01 24.98 -9.85
CA PRO A 839 -48.57 26.31 -10.09
C PRO A 839 -50.08 26.34 -9.85
N MET A 840 -50.64 27.53 -9.63
CA MET A 840 -52.10 27.69 -9.61
C MET A 840 -52.76 27.18 -10.89
N THR A 841 -54.02 26.73 -10.79
CA THR A 841 -54.81 26.27 -11.96
C THR A 841 -54.97 27.37 -13.02
N GLY A 842 -54.99 28.64 -12.62
CA GLY A 842 -55.23 29.80 -13.48
C GLY A 842 -55.21 31.11 -12.70
N SER A 843 -55.27 32.25 -13.41
CA SER A 843 -55.31 33.55 -12.76
C SER A 843 -56.64 33.72 -12.02
N PHE A 844 -56.59 34.23 -10.79
CA PHE A 844 -57.76 34.54 -10.01
C PHE A 844 -58.06 36.04 -10.08
N ALA A 845 -59.31 36.41 -10.38
CA ALA A 845 -59.72 37.80 -10.48
C ALA A 845 -60.96 38.08 -9.62
N TRP A 846 -60.96 39.23 -8.94
CA TRP A 846 -62.13 39.72 -8.22
C TRP A 846 -62.25 41.23 -8.34
N GLN A 847 -63.41 41.76 -7.92
CA GLN A 847 -63.69 43.18 -7.90
C GLN A 847 -64.20 43.59 -6.52
N PHE A 848 -63.89 44.81 -6.11
CA PHE A 848 -64.49 45.44 -4.95
C PHE A 848 -64.84 46.90 -5.26
N GLU A 849 -65.89 47.41 -4.63
CA GLU A 849 -66.31 48.80 -4.74
C GLU A 849 -65.76 49.59 -3.56
N LEU A 850 -65.11 50.72 -3.85
CA LEU A 850 -64.73 51.69 -2.82
C LEU A 850 -65.85 52.72 -2.67
N SER A 851 -66.49 52.77 -1.50
CA SER A 851 -67.63 53.66 -1.24
C SER A 851 -67.50 54.40 0.11
N GLY A 852 -67.93 55.66 0.15
CA GLY A 852 -67.93 56.47 1.37
C GLY A 852 -66.96 57.65 1.33
N THR A 853 -67.36 58.76 1.95
CA THR A 853 -66.55 59.98 2.01
C THR A 853 -65.32 59.74 2.90
N PRO A 854 -64.10 60.14 2.48
CA PRO A 854 -62.93 60.12 3.36
C PRO A 854 -63.26 60.83 4.67
N PRO A 855 -62.74 60.41 5.85
CA PRO A 855 -62.96 61.17 7.07
C PRO A 855 -62.37 62.58 6.86
N ALA A 856 -63.24 63.57 6.71
CA ALA A 856 -62.86 64.98 6.73
C ALA A 856 -62.53 65.36 8.17
N LYS A 857 -61.35 64.95 8.66
CA LYS A 857 -60.64 65.66 9.72
C LYS A 857 -59.79 66.71 9.03
N THR A 858 -59.74 67.94 9.52
CA THR A 858 -58.79 68.93 9.00
C THR A 858 -57.36 68.56 9.41
N PHE A 859 -56.34 69.11 8.74
CA PHE A 859 -54.94 68.91 9.14
C PHE A 859 -54.74 69.24 10.63
N GLU A 860 -55.45 70.25 11.14
CA GLU A 860 -55.38 70.63 12.55
C GLU A 860 -56.02 69.58 13.48
N ASP A 861 -57.14 68.96 13.08
CA ASP A 861 -57.75 67.85 13.84
C ASP A 861 -56.85 66.60 13.87
N TRP A 862 -56.15 66.32 12.77
CA TRP A 862 -55.15 65.24 12.71
C TRP A 862 -53.94 65.58 13.59
N ARG A 863 -53.38 66.79 13.44
CA ARG A 863 -52.22 67.30 14.18
C ARG A 863 -52.45 67.25 15.70
N LEU A 864 -53.64 67.63 16.16
CA LEU A 864 -54.03 67.55 17.58
C LEU A 864 -54.17 66.12 18.11
N THR A 865 -54.36 65.12 17.25
CA THR A 865 -54.44 63.71 17.64
C THR A 865 -53.09 62.99 17.62
N LYS A 866 -52.11 63.48 16.85
CA LYS A 866 -50.79 62.85 16.67
C LYS A 866 -49.70 63.44 17.56
N PHE A 867 -49.79 64.72 17.90
CA PHE A 867 -48.77 65.41 18.69
C PHE A 867 -49.28 65.74 20.11
N ASN A 868 -48.42 65.57 21.11
CA ASN A 868 -48.71 66.02 22.47
C ASN A 868 -48.60 67.56 22.59
N ALA A 869 -49.03 68.12 23.72
CA ALA A 869 -49.10 69.57 23.92
C ALA A 869 -47.76 70.31 23.74
N GLU A 870 -46.62 69.68 24.06
CA GLU A 870 -45.29 70.28 23.83
C GLU A 870 -44.90 70.29 22.36
N ARG A 871 -45.12 69.18 21.65
CA ARG A 871 -44.77 69.04 20.22
C ARG A 871 -45.63 69.92 19.31
N LEU A 872 -46.87 70.22 19.72
CA LEU A 872 -47.76 71.16 19.02
C LEU A 872 -47.26 72.62 19.04
N LEU A 873 -46.36 72.97 19.96
CA LEU A 873 -45.78 74.32 20.04
C LEU A 873 -44.57 74.51 19.11
N ASP A 874 -44.03 73.43 18.54
CA ASP A 874 -42.88 73.47 17.64
C ASP A 874 -43.31 73.25 16.17
N PRO A 875 -43.27 74.29 15.31
CA PRO A 875 -43.61 74.18 13.89
C PRO A 875 -42.62 73.32 13.09
N LEU A 876 -41.40 73.08 13.59
CA LEU A 876 -40.41 72.21 12.93
C LEU A 876 -40.68 70.72 13.17
N ILE A 877 -41.59 70.39 14.10
CA ILE A 877 -41.98 69.01 14.41
C ILE A 877 -43.42 68.74 13.97
N SER A 878 -44.34 69.66 14.26
CA SER A 878 -45.78 69.47 14.02
C SER A 878 -46.33 70.29 12.85
N GLY A 879 -45.47 71.08 12.18
CA GLY A 879 -45.89 71.88 11.02
C GLY A 879 -46.09 71.02 9.77
N PRO A 880 -46.88 71.49 8.79
CA PRO A 880 -47.24 70.72 7.60
C PRO A 880 -46.04 70.25 6.76
N GLY A 881 -44.94 70.99 6.73
CA GLY A 881 -43.72 70.63 6.00
C GLY A 881 -42.64 69.90 6.83
N ALA A 882 -42.93 69.51 8.06
CA ALA A 882 -41.99 68.79 8.92
C ALA A 882 -42.04 67.28 8.68
N ASP A 883 -40.90 66.61 8.83
CA ASP A 883 -40.71 65.16 8.73
C ASP A 883 -39.91 64.73 9.98
N PRO A 884 -40.57 64.53 11.13
CA PRO A 884 -39.90 64.33 12.42
C PRO A 884 -39.39 62.90 12.65
N ASP A 885 -39.87 61.90 11.93
CA ASP A 885 -39.39 60.51 11.97
C ASP A 885 -38.43 60.16 10.84
N GLY A 886 -38.27 61.05 9.85
CA GLY A 886 -37.20 61.00 8.85
C GLY A 886 -37.44 59.97 7.77
N ASP A 887 -38.70 59.62 7.52
CA ASP A 887 -39.11 58.62 6.53
C ASP A 887 -39.22 59.21 5.11
N GLY A 888 -39.03 60.54 4.98
CA GLY A 888 -39.08 61.28 3.73
C GLY A 888 -40.47 61.81 3.39
N LEU A 889 -41.47 61.64 4.26
CA LEU A 889 -42.82 62.17 4.12
C LEU A 889 -43.05 63.34 5.08
N THR A 890 -43.62 64.42 4.57
CA THR A 890 -44.02 65.55 5.42
C THR A 890 -45.32 65.25 6.15
N ASN A 891 -45.52 65.84 7.33
CA ASN A 891 -46.76 65.73 8.10
C ASN A 891 -48.03 66.03 7.28
N GLU A 892 -47.98 66.97 6.33
CA GLU A 892 -49.12 67.26 5.45
C GLU A 892 -49.37 66.13 4.44
N GLN A 893 -48.31 65.46 3.97
CA GLN A 893 -48.43 64.25 3.16
C GLN A 893 -48.96 63.09 4.01
N GLU A 894 -48.44 62.87 5.22
CA GLU A 894 -48.92 61.82 6.13
C GLU A 894 -50.40 62.02 6.49
N TYR A 895 -50.82 63.26 6.73
CA TYR A 895 -52.23 63.64 6.90
C TYR A 895 -53.06 63.33 5.65
N GLN A 896 -52.58 63.70 4.45
CA GLN A 896 -53.28 63.44 3.18
C GLN A 896 -53.38 61.93 2.85
N PHE A 897 -52.46 61.11 3.36
CA PHE A 897 -52.43 59.67 3.15
C PHE A 897 -52.92 58.85 4.37
N CYS A 898 -53.42 59.52 5.42
CA CYS A 898 -53.91 58.91 6.67
C CYS A 898 -52.91 57.93 7.34
N LEU A 899 -51.61 58.19 7.22
CA LEU A 899 -50.57 57.37 7.84
C LEU A 899 -50.51 57.66 9.35
N ASP A 900 -50.17 56.64 10.15
CA ASP A 900 -49.77 56.84 11.55
C ASP A 900 -48.27 57.10 11.55
N GLN A 901 -47.81 58.18 12.19
CA GLN A 901 -46.37 58.39 12.36
C GLN A 901 -45.80 57.15 13.03
N GLY A 902 -44.82 56.52 12.38
CA GLY A 902 -44.27 55.24 12.75
C GLY A 902 -43.43 55.30 14.03
N TRP A 903 -44.00 55.70 15.16
CA TRP A 903 -43.34 55.63 16.47
C TRP A 903 -43.49 54.25 17.12
N ASN A 904 -43.48 53.17 16.34
CA ASN A 904 -43.36 51.82 16.88
C ASN A 904 -42.78 50.82 15.87
N ILE A 905 -41.44 50.71 15.85
CA ILE A 905 -40.59 49.49 15.84
C ILE A 905 -39.12 49.98 15.83
N ASN A 906 -38.24 49.69 16.80
CA ASN A 906 -37.98 48.42 17.46
C ASN A 906 -37.13 48.58 18.75
N PRO A 907 -37.44 47.96 19.91
CA PRO A 907 -36.48 47.77 21.01
C PRO A 907 -35.42 46.69 20.73
N LEU A 908 -35.47 46.01 19.59
CA LEU A 908 -34.49 45.00 19.17
C LEU A 908 -33.72 45.47 17.94
N ALA A 909 -32.99 46.58 18.09
CA ALA A 909 -31.76 46.82 17.36
C ALA A 909 -30.58 46.62 18.32
N LYS A 910 -30.23 45.35 18.55
CA LYS A 910 -28.88 44.87 18.87
C LYS A 910 -28.71 43.47 18.34
#